data_AF-A0A7X7UC76-F1
#
_entry.id   AF-A0A7X7UC76-F1
#
_cell.length_a   1.000
_cell.length_b   1.000
_cell.length_c   1.000
_cell.angle_alpha   90.00
_cell.angle_beta   90.00
_cell.angle_gamma   90.00
#
_symmetry.space_group_name_H-M   'P 1'
#
loop_
_entity.id
_entity.type
_entity.pdbx_description
1 polymer ?
#
loop_
_entity_poly.entity_id
_entity_poly.type
_entity_poly.pdbx_seq_one_letter_code
_entity_poly.pdbx_strand_id
1 'polypeptide(L)'
;MIRSAQTKPGEQWIWGLSIVSIMTGFWFVFSSSWTDFYLAALFLHPLVSFIWCTIFNAIWLRRIVEKNEWGGSAFSHGFFLIIFGAAIAMLIGNEDSPAGAIVAIGGLAVVYAVALLLRWYFSGRRGVDLFNTWTFYLIVLAICIVIPLKVAPENRGAFLLLGSALLVSTIRFNAFLPAFSRLKLIHAKILIWSYLVTCYSGVMIFVLRLGRTAQAAFSLHRISSFLLTASLLLWLLRWLAAPGNRSAIGVHLRRFAFPVGLFFLLLIGSLIDARTADPSFTLHLSTIPMAEREPAERIKPLDFKQANLLELTESCGRTADCHPDILADHLKSTHNRSMQTPYFQKNLDLMIAEIGAENANLCAGCHHPQSLFDSSQNYRDFADRHNMSCVFCHVADAVQFPPDLRRSVLTLKPNLRHLARLAPDQTGDVSVFGKMLINLFPPGHGRALQRKIQYRDEFCQVCHRLQIKPTNDIGLERGRCIDCHMQSRADLGLSGSVRNHLFPGSNTATPFANRDYEQVEFIRCFLKGQFPIQLRAWGQVVDLDEDNALRIWLKMNYEPRSAVMPGEKFKFILWTSNIGVDHAFPAAPLDLIEVWIEVRVTDADDALVFQSGGLDAEQQVLPGSHRLGGYMIGKDGNIVKMNRVWQIEKKIVERQIAFGQRIGDEFETVLPDHAPGPLRLTAVWQYRKLSQDFVDWAYDRDGTTMPVAEIARFEMMIPLDQENAAEKTDQTATDEIPGLTSPSRILPTAHP
;
A
#
# COMPACT_ATOMS: atom_id res chain seq x y z
N MET A 1 -5.74 2.22 80.06
CA MET A 1 -5.10 1.05 79.40
C MET A 1 -3.70 1.33 78.83
N ILE A 2 -2.99 2.41 79.22
CA ILE A 2 -1.63 2.72 78.70
C ILE A 2 -0.59 2.64 79.84
N ARG A 3 -0.68 1.63 80.73
CA ARG A 3 0.34 1.48 81.80
C ARG A 3 0.90 0.07 82.01
N SER A 4 0.64 -0.92 81.15
CA SER A 4 1.16 -2.29 81.40
C SER A 4 1.69 -3.10 80.20
N ALA A 5 2.05 -2.49 79.07
CA ALA A 5 2.57 -3.27 77.93
C ALA A 5 4.10 -3.13 77.78
N GLN A 6 4.84 -3.96 78.52
CA GLN A 6 6.19 -4.39 78.10
C GLN A 6 6.05 -5.47 77.03
N THR A 7 5.69 -5.10 75.79
CA THR A 7 5.57 -6.05 74.68
C THR A 7 6.54 -5.75 73.54
N LYS A 8 6.92 -6.83 72.82
CA LYS A 8 7.96 -6.84 71.78
C LYS A 8 7.60 -5.93 70.59
N PRO A 9 8.59 -5.42 69.82
CA PRO A 9 8.39 -4.35 68.82
C PRO A 9 7.35 -4.62 67.72
N GLY A 10 6.98 -5.88 67.48
CA GLY A 10 6.00 -6.24 66.44
C GLY A 10 4.54 -6.04 66.84
N GLU A 11 4.20 -6.07 68.13
CA GLU A 11 2.80 -6.03 68.57
C GLU A 11 2.23 -4.60 68.68
N GLN A 12 3.09 -3.58 68.80
CA GLN A 12 2.66 -2.18 68.88
C GLN A 12 2.09 -1.66 67.54
N TRP A 13 2.54 -2.20 66.42
CA TRP A 13 2.03 -1.89 65.08
C TRP A 13 0.60 -2.38 64.84
N ILE A 14 0.27 -3.54 65.43
CA ILE A 14 -1.06 -4.16 65.28
C ILE A 14 -2.12 -3.31 66.00
N TRP A 15 -1.80 -2.75 67.17
CA TRP A 15 -2.71 -1.86 67.89
C TRP A 15 -2.88 -0.50 67.19
N GLY A 16 -1.83 0.06 66.60
CA GLY A 16 -1.91 1.30 65.81
C GLY A 16 -2.79 1.15 64.56
N LEU A 17 -2.61 0.06 63.81
CA LEU A 17 -3.44 -0.25 62.63
C LEU A 17 -4.89 -0.57 63.01
N SER A 18 -5.12 -1.18 64.18
CA SER A 18 -6.47 -1.50 64.66
C SER A 18 -7.27 -0.25 65.05
N ILE A 19 -6.64 0.72 65.71
CA ILE A 19 -7.30 1.98 66.08
C ILE A 19 -7.60 2.83 64.84
N VAL A 20 -6.66 2.91 63.88
CA VAL A 20 -6.90 3.59 62.60
C VAL A 20 -8.05 2.92 61.85
N SER A 21 -8.07 1.59 61.75
CA SER A 21 -9.16 0.86 61.08
C SER A 21 -10.52 1.05 61.77
N ILE A 22 -10.56 1.16 63.10
CA ILE A 22 -11.79 1.44 63.86
C ILE A 22 -12.29 2.87 63.61
N MET A 23 -11.39 3.86 63.53
CA MET A 23 -11.79 5.24 63.22
C MET A 23 -12.24 5.42 61.76
N THR A 24 -11.60 4.72 60.81
CA THR A 24 -12.01 4.69 59.39
C THR A 24 -13.37 4.01 59.21
N GLY A 25 -13.63 2.93 59.99
CA GLY A 25 -14.93 2.26 60.01
C GLY A 25 -16.05 3.11 60.63
N PHE A 26 -15.76 3.90 61.66
CA PHE A 26 -16.73 4.78 62.30
C PHE A 26 -17.19 5.91 61.37
N TRP A 27 -16.29 6.47 60.56
CA TRP A 27 -16.62 7.55 59.61
C TRP A 27 -17.39 7.07 58.37
N PHE A 28 -17.18 5.82 57.94
CA PHE A 28 -17.92 5.17 56.85
C PHE A 28 -19.44 5.08 57.13
N VAL A 29 -19.82 5.05 58.41
CA VAL A 29 -21.23 4.97 58.84
C VAL A 29 -21.94 6.34 58.83
N PHE A 30 -21.20 7.46 58.85
CA PHE A 30 -21.76 8.81 58.98
C PHE A 30 -21.56 9.73 57.77
N SER A 31 -20.88 9.27 56.70
CA SER A 31 -20.70 10.07 55.48
C SER A 31 -21.88 9.93 54.52
N SER A 32 -22.51 11.05 54.13
CA SER A 32 -23.66 11.09 53.23
C SER A 32 -23.33 10.93 51.74
N SER A 33 -22.05 10.94 51.34
CA SER A 33 -21.61 10.71 49.96
C SER A 33 -20.21 10.10 49.85
N TRP A 34 -19.96 9.35 48.77
CA TRP A 34 -18.69 8.68 48.48
C TRP A 34 -17.53 9.66 48.21
N THR A 35 -17.83 10.87 47.76
CA THR A 35 -16.85 11.93 47.49
C THR A 35 -16.31 12.56 48.77
N ASP A 36 -17.14 12.73 49.79
CA ASP A 36 -16.70 13.25 51.10
C ASP A 36 -15.81 12.26 51.85
N PHE A 37 -16.10 10.95 51.69
CA PHE A 37 -15.25 9.88 52.20
C PHE A 37 -13.85 9.90 51.56
N TYR A 38 -13.78 10.11 50.24
CA TYR A 38 -12.51 10.14 49.51
C TYR A 38 -11.63 11.33 49.91
N LEU A 39 -12.22 12.51 50.11
CA LEU A 39 -11.50 13.71 50.52
C LEU A 39 -11.04 13.63 51.97
N ALA A 40 -11.87 13.16 52.90
CA ALA A 40 -11.46 12.99 54.29
C ALA A 40 -10.36 11.92 54.47
N ALA A 41 -10.42 10.82 53.71
CA ALA A 41 -9.40 9.77 53.70
C ALA A 41 -8.05 10.29 53.15
N LEU A 42 -8.07 11.22 52.20
CA LEU A 42 -6.86 11.84 51.64
C LEU A 42 -6.17 12.81 52.61
N PHE A 43 -6.90 13.48 53.51
CA PHE A 43 -6.33 14.52 54.38
C PHE A 43 -6.07 14.10 55.84
N LEU A 44 -6.96 13.32 56.47
CA LEU A 44 -6.78 12.95 57.89
C LEU A 44 -5.84 11.74 58.09
N HIS A 45 -5.87 10.77 57.16
CA HIS A 45 -5.07 9.55 57.28
C HIS A 45 -3.55 9.81 57.27
N PRO A 46 -3.03 10.75 56.45
CA PRO A 46 -1.61 11.12 56.51
C PRO A 46 -1.25 11.89 57.78
N LEU A 47 -2.14 12.74 58.29
CA LEU A 47 -1.88 13.62 59.45
C LEU A 47 -1.83 12.84 60.78
N VAL A 48 -2.76 11.89 60.98
CA VAL A 48 -2.76 11.02 62.17
C VAL A 48 -1.58 10.05 62.14
N SER A 49 -1.22 9.57 60.95
CA SER A 49 -0.02 8.74 60.74
C SER A 49 1.27 9.55 60.97
N PHE A 50 1.29 10.84 60.63
CA PHE A 50 2.40 11.76 60.91
C PHE A 50 2.65 11.91 62.42
N ILE A 51 1.62 12.28 63.20
CA ILE A 51 1.75 12.51 64.65
C ILE A 51 2.24 11.23 65.37
N TRP A 52 1.69 10.07 65.02
CA TRP A 52 2.10 8.79 65.63
C TRP A 52 3.52 8.38 65.22
N CYS A 53 3.92 8.57 63.97
CA CYS A 53 5.29 8.29 63.51
C CYS A 53 6.31 9.23 64.15
N THR A 54 5.99 10.50 64.37
CA THR A 54 6.91 11.45 65.03
C THR A 54 7.14 11.08 66.49
N ILE A 55 6.09 10.68 67.20
CA ILE A 55 6.20 10.21 68.59
C ILE A 55 7.02 8.90 68.67
N PHE A 56 6.79 7.96 67.74
CA PHE A 56 7.55 6.71 67.69
C PHE A 56 9.03 6.91 67.33
N ASN A 57 9.31 7.79 66.37
CA ASN A 57 10.67 8.14 65.98
C ASN A 57 11.43 8.86 67.10
N ALA A 58 10.77 9.71 67.88
CA ALA A 58 11.38 10.36 69.04
C ALA A 58 11.73 9.35 70.16
N ILE A 59 10.85 8.37 70.41
CA ILE A 59 11.09 7.30 71.39
C ILE A 59 12.22 6.36 70.92
N TRP A 60 12.31 6.10 69.61
CA TRP A 60 13.33 5.24 69.00
C TRP A 60 14.71 5.92 68.92
N LEU A 61 14.78 7.20 68.55
CA LEU A 61 16.01 8.02 68.58
C LEU A 61 16.59 8.09 70.00
N ARG A 62 15.73 8.25 71.01
CA ARG A 62 16.17 8.23 72.41
C ARG A 62 16.79 6.88 72.80
N ARG A 63 16.24 5.76 72.34
CA ARG A 63 16.81 4.41 72.60
C ARG A 63 18.12 4.15 71.86
N ILE A 64 18.31 4.70 70.66
CA ILE A 64 19.57 4.60 69.91
C ILE A 64 20.69 5.39 70.59
N VAL A 65 20.39 6.62 71.00
CA VAL A 65 21.37 7.51 71.64
C VAL A 65 21.75 7.00 73.03
N GLU A 66 20.80 6.44 73.79
CA GLU A 66 21.05 5.96 75.16
C GLU A 66 21.55 4.50 75.24
N LYS A 67 21.27 3.61 74.26
CA LYS A 67 21.53 2.16 74.39
C LYS A 67 22.26 1.45 73.24
N ASN A 68 22.56 2.13 72.14
CA ASN A 68 23.41 1.61 71.04
C ASN A 68 22.99 0.23 70.44
N GLU A 69 21.69 -0.09 70.44
CA GLU A 69 21.13 -1.29 69.81
C GLU A 69 20.58 -0.96 68.41
N TRP A 70 21.16 -1.55 67.35
CA TRP A 70 20.75 -1.27 65.95
C TRP A 70 20.20 -2.55 65.26
N GLY A 71 18.88 -2.59 65.05
CA GLY A 71 18.16 -3.68 64.36
C GLY A 71 17.76 -3.33 62.91
N GLY A 72 17.65 -4.36 62.05
CA GLY A 72 17.66 -4.31 60.57
C GLY A 72 16.48 -3.68 59.82
N SER A 73 16.05 -2.47 60.16
CA SER A 73 14.93 -1.77 59.49
C SER A 73 15.34 -0.58 58.59
N ALA A 74 16.55 -0.59 58.03
CA ALA A 74 17.03 0.51 57.17
C ALA A 74 16.30 0.61 55.81
N PHE A 75 15.68 -0.46 55.33
CA PHE A 75 15.06 -0.52 54.00
C PHE A 75 13.67 0.13 53.95
N SER A 76 12.89 0.03 55.04
CA SER A 76 11.54 0.62 55.14
C SER A 76 11.56 2.15 55.31
N HIS A 77 12.61 2.70 55.93
CA HIS A 77 12.72 4.14 56.19
C HIS A 77 13.18 4.96 54.97
N GLY A 78 14.01 4.37 54.10
CA GLY A 78 14.41 4.99 52.83
C GLY A 78 13.25 5.09 51.82
N PHE A 79 12.37 4.09 51.81
CA PHE A 79 11.16 4.11 50.98
C PHE A 79 10.17 5.20 51.42
N PHE A 80 10.08 5.45 52.73
CA PHE A 80 9.17 6.46 53.28
C PHE A 80 9.67 7.91 53.06
N LEU A 81 10.97 8.16 53.09
CA LEU A 81 11.56 9.47 52.76
C LEU A 81 11.37 9.84 51.27
N ILE A 82 11.36 8.85 50.37
CA ILE A 82 11.09 9.05 48.94
C ILE A 82 9.62 9.42 48.70
N ILE A 83 8.68 8.75 49.37
CA ILE A 83 7.24 9.07 49.29
C ILE A 83 6.94 10.42 49.95
N PHE A 84 7.61 10.74 51.07
CA PHE A 84 7.45 12.01 51.78
C PHE A 84 8.05 13.21 51.02
N GLY A 85 9.19 13.02 50.35
CA GLY A 85 9.77 14.02 49.43
C GLY A 85 8.88 14.28 48.22
N ALA A 86 8.19 13.25 47.71
CA ALA A 86 7.19 13.40 46.66
C ALA A 86 5.94 14.17 47.13
N ALA A 87 5.50 13.97 48.37
CA ALA A 87 4.35 14.67 48.94
C ALA A 87 4.64 16.16 49.24
N ILE A 88 5.83 16.49 49.74
CA ILE A 88 6.25 17.90 49.96
C ILE A 88 6.44 18.64 48.62
N ALA A 89 6.94 17.97 47.59
CA ALA A 89 7.07 18.57 46.25
C ALA A 89 5.71 18.86 45.58
N MET A 90 4.68 18.06 45.88
CA MET A 90 3.29 18.33 45.47
C MET A 90 2.63 19.47 46.27
N LEU A 91 3.08 19.73 47.50
CA LEU A 91 2.57 20.81 48.35
C LEU A 91 3.24 22.18 48.12
N ILE A 92 4.47 22.20 47.58
CA ILE A 92 5.24 23.44 47.32
C ILE A 92 5.20 23.84 45.83
N GLY A 93 4.83 22.92 44.94
CA GLY A 93 4.73 23.18 43.51
C GLY A 93 3.50 24.00 43.14
N ASN A 94 3.72 25.25 42.72
CA ASN A 94 2.71 26.06 42.04
C ASN A 94 2.08 25.25 40.90
N GLU A 95 0.75 25.33 40.80
CA GLU A 95 -0.06 24.81 39.71
C GLU A 95 0.58 25.23 38.37
N ASP A 96 0.99 24.26 37.54
CA ASP A 96 1.09 24.32 36.06
C ASP A 96 2.20 23.48 35.42
N SER A 97 3.06 22.75 36.14
CA SER A 97 3.79 21.65 35.46
C SER A 97 4.16 20.45 36.36
N PRO A 98 3.73 19.22 36.00
CA PRO A 98 4.22 17.98 36.60
C PRO A 98 5.74 17.78 36.43
N ALA A 99 6.38 18.54 35.54
CA ALA A 99 7.80 18.42 35.19
C ALA A 99 8.74 18.89 36.32
N GLY A 100 8.39 19.97 37.03
CA GLY A 100 9.22 20.50 38.13
C GLY A 100 9.33 19.54 39.32
N ALA A 101 8.22 18.89 39.68
CA ALA A 101 8.18 17.90 40.75
C ALA A 101 9.05 16.67 40.43
N ILE A 102 9.04 16.20 39.17
CA ILE A 102 9.83 15.05 38.72
C ILE A 102 11.34 15.34 38.73
N VAL A 103 11.75 16.57 38.37
CA VAL A 103 13.15 17.00 38.41
C VAL A 103 13.67 17.12 39.86
N ALA A 104 12.85 17.65 40.78
CA ALA A 104 13.20 17.74 42.20
C ALA A 104 13.33 16.34 42.86
N ILE A 105 12.42 15.42 42.52
CA ILE A 105 12.47 14.01 42.98
C ILE A 105 13.73 13.31 42.43
N GLY A 106 14.09 13.56 41.17
CA GLY A 106 15.33 13.07 40.57
C GLY A 106 16.58 13.60 41.27
N GLY A 107 16.62 14.90 41.62
CA GLY A 107 17.73 15.53 42.34
C GLY A 107 17.92 14.97 43.76
N LEU A 108 16.84 14.81 44.52
CA LEU A 108 16.86 14.24 45.87
C LEU A 108 17.28 12.76 45.88
N ALA A 109 16.84 11.98 44.89
CA ALA A 109 17.27 10.60 44.72
C ALA A 109 18.78 10.48 44.43
N VAL A 110 19.35 11.43 43.68
CA VAL A 110 20.79 11.49 43.39
C VAL A 110 21.60 11.87 44.64
N VAL A 111 21.17 12.86 45.42
CA VAL A 111 21.84 13.25 46.68
C VAL A 111 21.82 12.09 47.70
N TYR A 112 20.69 11.40 47.81
CA TYR A 112 20.56 10.21 48.66
C TYR A 112 21.46 9.06 48.17
N ALA A 113 21.59 8.88 46.86
CA ALA A 113 22.49 7.89 46.27
C ALA A 113 23.97 8.18 46.55
N VAL A 114 24.38 9.46 46.49
CA VAL A 114 25.76 9.89 46.82
C VAL A 114 26.07 9.67 48.29
N ALA A 115 25.12 9.95 49.19
CA ALA A 115 25.28 9.69 50.63
C ALA A 115 25.41 8.20 50.96
N LEU A 116 24.65 7.32 50.26
CA LEU A 116 24.78 5.87 50.40
C LEU A 116 26.11 5.33 49.85
N LEU A 117 26.60 5.89 48.74
CA LEU A 117 27.91 5.58 48.16
C LEU A 117 29.07 5.98 49.09
N LEU A 118 29.00 7.16 49.71
CA LEU A 118 29.98 7.62 50.70
C LEU A 118 29.93 6.74 51.97
N ARG A 119 28.72 6.42 52.47
CA ARG A 119 28.51 5.46 53.58
C ARG A 119 29.14 4.10 53.28
N TRP A 120 29.05 3.61 52.05
CA TRP A 120 29.64 2.34 51.64
C TRP A 120 31.17 2.41 51.53
N TYR A 121 31.70 3.47 50.87
CA TYR A 121 33.13 3.72 50.70
C TYR A 121 33.89 3.74 52.04
N PHE A 122 33.30 4.34 53.07
CA PHE A 122 33.90 4.40 54.42
C PHE A 122 33.62 3.17 55.31
N SER A 123 32.74 2.24 54.91
CA SER A 123 32.34 1.09 55.74
C SER A 123 33.11 -0.21 55.52
N GLY A 124 33.93 -0.30 54.46
CA GLY A 124 34.89 -1.39 54.24
C GLY A 124 34.34 -2.81 54.03
N ARG A 125 33.03 -3.03 53.92
CA ARG A 125 32.44 -4.39 53.79
C ARG A 125 32.45 -4.91 52.36
N ARG A 126 33.08 -6.07 52.13
CA ARG A 126 33.05 -6.83 50.86
C ARG A 126 32.17 -8.08 51.05
N GLY A 127 31.09 -8.24 50.27
CA GLY A 127 30.51 -9.59 50.12
C GLY A 127 29.07 -9.75 49.63
N VAL A 128 28.10 -8.90 50.00
CA VAL A 128 26.67 -9.28 49.83
C VAL A 128 25.83 -8.35 48.93
N ASP A 129 26.25 -7.12 48.63
CA ASP A 129 25.38 -6.15 47.95
C ASP A 129 25.65 -5.96 46.45
N LEU A 130 26.07 -6.99 45.70
CA LEU A 130 26.12 -6.85 44.23
C LEU A 130 24.72 -6.75 43.63
N PHE A 131 23.80 -7.65 43.99
CA PHE A 131 22.45 -7.68 43.40
C PHE A 131 21.69 -6.37 43.66
N ASN A 132 21.69 -5.86 44.90
CA ASN A 132 21.02 -4.61 45.25
C ASN A 132 21.62 -3.39 44.54
N THR A 133 22.95 -3.33 44.41
CA THR A 133 23.63 -2.25 43.68
C THR A 133 23.30 -2.32 42.18
N TRP A 134 23.24 -3.52 41.60
CA TRP A 134 22.88 -3.73 40.19
C TRP A 134 21.41 -3.42 39.87
N THR A 135 20.47 -3.85 40.71
CA THR A 135 19.04 -3.51 40.57
C THR A 135 18.83 -2.01 40.69
N PHE A 136 19.57 -1.35 41.59
CA PHE A 136 19.56 0.10 41.74
C PHE A 136 20.10 0.84 40.50
N TYR A 137 21.23 0.41 39.93
CA TYR A 137 21.74 0.97 38.67
C TYR A 137 20.76 0.80 37.51
N LEU A 138 20.05 -0.32 37.41
CA LEU A 138 19.05 -0.55 36.37
C LEU A 138 17.81 0.34 36.52
N ILE A 139 17.36 0.57 37.76
CA ILE A 139 16.26 1.48 38.06
C ILE A 139 16.67 2.93 37.77
N VAL A 140 17.89 3.34 38.14
CA VAL A 140 18.42 4.67 37.84
C VAL A 140 18.63 4.86 36.33
N LEU A 141 19.12 3.85 35.60
CA LEU A 141 19.26 3.90 34.16
C LEU A 141 17.89 4.00 33.46
N ALA A 142 16.88 3.25 33.95
CA ALA A 142 15.51 3.32 33.46
C ALA A 142 14.88 4.70 33.71
N ILE A 143 15.07 5.27 34.91
CA ILE A 143 14.52 6.59 35.28
C ILE A 143 15.24 7.73 34.53
N CYS A 144 16.57 7.68 34.40
CA CYS A 144 17.36 8.74 33.77
C CYS A 144 17.34 8.74 32.23
N ILE A 145 16.97 7.61 31.59
CA ILE A 145 16.90 7.52 30.12
C ILE A 145 15.45 7.56 29.64
N VAL A 146 14.53 6.79 30.24
CA VAL A 146 13.19 6.57 29.67
C VAL A 146 12.23 7.73 29.94
N ILE A 147 12.34 8.37 31.11
CA ILE A 147 11.43 9.45 31.51
C ILE A 147 11.77 10.79 30.81
N PRO A 148 13.03 11.24 30.73
CA PRO A 148 13.37 12.52 30.10
C PRO A 148 13.24 12.52 28.58
N LEU A 149 13.50 11.39 27.90
CA LEU A 149 13.40 11.27 26.44
C LEU A 149 11.97 11.42 25.90
N LYS A 150 10.97 11.23 26.76
CA LYS A 150 9.55 11.45 26.44
C LYS A 150 9.05 12.87 26.76
N VAL A 151 9.72 13.59 27.64
CA VAL A 151 9.23 14.85 28.23
C VAL A 151 10.01 16.09 27.73
N ALA A 152 11.29 15.95 27.33
CA ALA A 152 12.12 17.05 26.83
C ALA A 152 12.99 16.60 25.63
N PRO A 153 12.43 16.54 24.41
CA PRO A 153 13.11 16.00 23.23
C PRO A 153 14.31 16.83 22.74
N GLU A 154 14.38 18.12 23.06
CA GLU A 154 15.50 19.01 22.74
C GLU A 154 16.82 18.65 23.46
N ASN A 155 16.77 17.92 24.57
CA ASN A 155 17.95 17.58 25.39
C ASN A 155 18.49 16.15 25.17
N ARG A 156 18.09 15.49 24.09
CA ARG A 156 18.42 14.08 23.75
C ARG A 156 19.92 13.75 23.84
N GLY A 157 20.80 14.66 23.41
CA GLY A 157 22.25 14.43 23.41
C GLY A 157 22.84 14.31 24.82
N ALA A 158 22.38 15.15 25.76
CA ALA A 158 22.87 15.14 27.14
C ALA A 158 22.45 13.87 27.91
N PHE A 159 21.22 13.39 27.70
CA PHE A 159 20.73 12.18 28.34
C PHE A 159 21.36 10.90 27.76
N LEU A 160 21.65 10.87 26.45
CA LEU A 160 22.42 9.79 25.84
C LEU A 160 23.86 9.77 26.36
N LEU A 161 24.50 10.92 26.54
CA LEU A 161 25.81 11.04 27.19
C LEU A 161 25.79 10.55 28.64
N LEU A 162 24.76 10.89 29.41
CA LEU A 162 24.59 10.46 30.79
C LEU A 162 24.36 8.94 30.90
N GLY A 163 23.49 8.39 30.06
CA GLY A 163 23.25 6.95 29.97
C GLY A 163 24.50 6.17 29.53
N SER A 164 25.25 6.72 28.59
CA SER A 164 26.54 6.16 28.13
C SER A 164 27.61 6.23 29.22
N ALA A 165 27.68 7.34 29.97
CA ALA A 165 28.61 7.52 31.09
C ALA A 165 28.29 6.56 32.25
N LEU A 166 27.00 6.35 32.56
CA LEU A 166 26.55 5.36 33.53
C LEU A 166 26.90 3.93 33.08
N LEU A 167 26.70 3.61 31.80
CA LEU A 167 27.09 2.31 31.23
C LEU A 167 28.62 2.10 31.33
N VAL A 168 29.43 3.09 30.99
CA VAL A 168 30.90 3.06 31.11
C VAL A 168 31.37 2.96 32.57
N SER A 169 30.68 3.62 33.50
CA SER A 169 30.96 3.51 34.94
C SER A 169 30.70 2.08 35.46
N THR A 170 29.66 1.44 34.94
CA THR A 170 29.33 0.04 35.22
C THR A 170 30.38 -0.93 34.64
N ILE A 171 30.95 -0.60 33.47
CA ILE A 171 32.07 -1.32 32.84
C ILE A 171 33.34 -1.23 33.71
N ARG A 172 33.68 -0.04 34.24
CA ARG A 172 34.86 0.15 35.11
C ARG A 172 34.71 -0.52 36.48
N PHE A 173 33.52 -0.53 37.07
CA PHE A 173 33.24 -1.21 38.35
C PHE A 173 33.46 -2.74 38.27
N ASN A 174 33.30 -3.31 37.07
CA ASN A 174 33.44 -4.74 36.79
C ASN A 174 34.90 -5.23 36.66
N ALA A 175 35.88 -4.31 36.61
CA ALA A 175 37.31 -4.63 36.59
C ALA A 175 37.86 -5.06 37.97
N PHE A 176 37.05 -4.92 39.04
CA PHE A 176 37.50 -5.03 40.43
C PHE A 176 37.02 -6.28 41.20
N LEU A 177 36.52 -7.31 40.51
CA LEU A 177 36.05 -8.55 41.14
C LEU A 177 37.09 -9.67 41.02
N PRO A 178 37.85 -10.03 42.08
CA PRO A 178 38.62 -11.26 42.09
C PRO A 178 37.77 -12.45 42.56
N ALA A 179 38.07 -13.63 41.99
CA ALA A 179 37.70 -14.97 42.44
C ALA A 179 36.25 -15.47 42.24
N PHE A 180 35.87 -15.72 40.99
CA PHE A 180 35.09 -16.90 40.61
C PHE A 180 35.83 -17.60 39.47
N SER A 181 35.77 -18.94 39.37
CA SER A 181 36.49 -19.68 38.33
C SER A 181 36.25 -19.05 36.95
N ARG A 182 37.33 -18.75 36.21
CA ARG A 182 37.33 -17.85 35.05
C ARG A 182 36.18 -18.12 34.06
N LEU A 183 35.79 -19.39 33.86
CA LEU A 183 34.66 -19.79 33.00
C LEU A 183 33.25 -19.44 33.52
N LYS A 184 33.00 -19.48 34.84
CA LYS A 184 31.69 -19.13 35.42
C LYS A 184 31.45 -17.62 35.34
N LEU A 185 32.50 -16.83 35.57
CA LEU A 185 32.46 -15.37 35.47
C LEU A 185 32.23 -14.92 34.01
N ILE A 186 32.91 -15.55 33.04
CA ILE A 186 32.74 -15.25 31.61
C ILE A 186 31.30 -15.54 31.17
N HIS A 187 30.74 -16.70 31.55
CA HIS A 187 29.35 -17.03 31.23
C HIS A 187 28.37 -16.03 31.84
N ALA A 188 28.49 -15.72 33.14
CA ALA A 188 27.61 -14.77 33.81
C ALA A 188 27.65 -13.38 33.16
N LYS A 189 28.85 -12.94 32.73
CA LYS A 189 29.03 -11.71 31.94
C LYS A 189 28.28 -11.78 30.61
N ILE A 190 28.42 -12.86 29.84
CA ILE A 190 27.73 -13.02 28.55
C ILE A 190 26.21 -13.00 28.75
N LEU A 191 25.69 -13.68 29.78
CA LEU A 191 24.27 -13.71 30.10
C LEU A 191 23.71 -12.32 30.45
N ILE A 192 24.40 -11.58 31.31
CA ILE A 192 23.98 -10.24 31.73
C ILE A 192 24.07 -9.27 30.55
N TRP A 193 25.17 -9.27 29.80
CA TRP A 193 25.33 -8.40 28.64
C TRP A 193 24.32 -8.69 27.54
N SER A 194 24.07 -9.96 27.23
CA SER A 194 23.04 -10.33 26.26
C SER A 194 21.65 -9.87 26.71
N TYR A 195 21.29 -10.04 27.99
CA TYR A 195 20.04 -9.52 28.55
C TYR A 195 19.92 -7.99 28.40
N LEU A 196 20.93 -7.24 28.83
CA LEU A 196 20.92 -5.77 28.76
C LEU A 196 20.84 -5.26 27.32
N VAL A 197 21.59 -5.88 26.40
CA VAL A 197 21.56 -5.52 24.98
C VAL A 197 20.22 -5.89 24.36
N THR A 198 19.61 -7.02 24.72
CA THR A 198 18.27 -7.42 24.26
C THR A 198 17.20 -6.45 24.76
N CYS A 199 17.21 -6.09 26.05
CA CYS A 199 16.29 -5.10 26.60
C CYS A 199 16.47 -3.72 25.95
N TYR A 200 17.72 -3.24 25.85
CA TYR A 200 18.02 -1.95 25.22
C TYR A 200 17.57 -1.92 23.77
N SER A 201 17.97 -2.92 22.98
CA SER A 201 17.58 -3.01 21.56
C SER A 201 16.07 -3.20 21.39
N GLY A 202 15.39 -3.92 22.29
CA GLY A 202 13.94 -4.08 22.27
C GLY A 202 13.20 -2.77 22.56
N VAL A 203 13.65 -2.01 23.56
CA VAL A 203 13.12 -0.68 23.87
C VAL A 203 13.39 0.30 22.73
N MET A 204 14.59 0.27 22.13
CA MET A 204 14.91 1.09 20.96
C MET A 204 13.98 0.78 19.79
N ILE A 205 13.74 -0.50 19.49
CA ILE A 205 12.82 -0.91 18.42
C ILE A 205 11.38 -0.46 18.73
N PHE A 206 10.91 -0.68 19.96
CA PHE A 206 9.53 -0.43 20.36
C PHE A 206 9.19 1.07 20.52
N VAL A 207 10.08 1.84 21.15
CA VAL A 207 9.83 3.26 21.49
C VAL A 207 10.13 4.19 20.33
N LEU A 208 11.20 3.94 19.57
CA LEU A 208 11.63 4.83 18.50
C LEU A 208 10.92 4.55 17.16
N ARG A 209 10.06 3.52 17.08
CA ARG A 209 9.35 3.09 15.86
C ARG A 209 10.26 3.07 14.63
N LEU A 210 11.50 2.61 14.81
CA LEU A 210 12.53 2.76 13.79
C LEU A 210 12.15 1.92 12.56
N GLY A 211 11.75 2.62 11.49
CA GLY A 211 11.43 2.02 10.20
C GLY A 211 12.67 1.53 9.44
N ARG A 212 12.61 1.56 8.11
CA ARG A 212 13.56 0.94 7.14
C ARG A 212 15.07 1.14 7.42
N THR A 213 15.48 2.12 8.22
CA THR A 213 16.88 2.50 8.48
C THR A 213 17.57 1.78 9.64
N ALA A 214 16.85 1.03 10.50
CA ALA A 214 17.44 0.43 11.70
C ALA A 214 17.68 -1.09 11.62
N GLN A 215 18.06 -1.62 10.45
CA GLN A 215 18.44 -3.04 10.30
C GLN A 215 19.51 -3.49 11.32
N ALA A 216 20.39 -2.57 11.72
CA ALA A 216 21.39 -2.81 12.76
C ALA A 216 20.77 -3.06 14.15
N ALA A 217 19.73 -2.31 14.53
CA ALA A 217 19.04 -2.49 15.81
C ALA A 217 18.28 -3.82 15.86
N PHE A 218 17.60 -4.20 14.77
CA PHE A 218 16.95 -5.52 14.66
C PHE A 218 17.95 -6.67 14.67
N SER A 219 19.08 -6.52 13.98
CA SER A 219 20.14 -7.53 13.97
C SER A 219 20.77 -7.67 15.35
N LEU A 220 21.02 -6.56 16.05
CA LEU A 220 21.51 -6.54 17.42
C LEU A 220 20.52 -7.19 18.39
N HIS A 221 19.23 -6.88 18.27
CA HIS A 221 18.17 -7.49 19.09
C HIS A 221 18.10 -9.00 18.87
N ARG A 222 18.13 -9.44 17.60
CA ARG A 222 18.12 -10.85 17.24
C ARG A 222 19.36 -11.58 17.76
N ILE A 223 20.56 -11.06 17.52
CA ILE A 223 21.83 -11.67 17.96
C ILE A 223 21.89 -11.72 19.50
N SER A 224 21.56 -10.63 20.18
CA SER A 224 21.55 -10.60 21.65
C SER A 224 20.52 -11.56 22.24
N SER A 225 19.33 -11.69 21.62
CA SER A 225 18.30 -12.64 22.06
C SER A 225 18.74 -14.09 21.90
N PHE A 226 19.43 -14.42 20.80
CA PHE A 226 20.03 -15.75 20.62
C PHE A 226 21.14 -16.03 21.63
N LEU A 227 22.01 -15.05 21.88
CA LEU A 227 23.07 -15.17 22.88
C LEU A 227 22.50 -15.30 24.30
N LEU A 228 21.43 -14.57 24.63
CA LEU A 228 20.71 -14.67 25.89
C LEU A 228 20.10 -16.07 26.05
N THR A 229 19.41 -16.56 25.02
CA THR A 229 18.78 -17.89 25.04
C THR A 229 19.82 -19.00 25.14
N ALA A 230 20.90 -18.93 24.37
CA ALA A 230 22.00 -19.90 24.43
C ALA A 230 22.70 -19.88 25.79
N SER A 231 22.89 -18.70 26.39
CA SER A 231 23.49 -18.55 27.71
C SER A 231 22.56 -19.11 28.79
N LEU A 232 21.26 -18.81 28.75
CA LEU A 232 20.26 -19.39 29.66
C LEU A 232 20.19 -20.91 29.54
N LEU A 233 20.25 -21.46 28.32
CA LEU A 233 20.26 -22.90 28.08
C LEU A 233 21.54 -23.56 28.61
N LEU A 234 22.71 -22.96 28.35
CA LEU A 234 23.99 -23.45 28.87
C LEU A 234 24.06 -23.34 30.41
N TRP A 235 23.46 -22.32 31.00
CA TRP A 235 23.31 -22.17 32.46
C TRP A 235 22.43 -23.29 33.01
N LEU A 236 21.28 -23.53 32.37
CA LEU A 236 20.34 -24.59 32.72
C LEU A 236 20.99 -25.98 32.63
N LEU A 237 21.69 -26.28 31.53
CA LEU A 237 22.37 -27.57 31.32
C LEU A 237 23.50 -27.80 32.33
N ARG A 238 24.31 -26.78 32.61
CA ARG A 238 25.36 -26.85 33.66
C ARG A 238 24.78 -27.07 35.04
N TRP A 239 23.62 -26.49 35.31
CA TRP A 239 22.93 -26.63 36.59
C TRP A 239 22.26 -28.01 36.74
N LEU A 240 21.69 -28.56 35.66
CA LEU A 240 21.17 -29.93 35.62
C LEU A 240 22.28 -30.98 35.76
N ALA A 241 23.45 -30.74 35.18
CA ALA A 241 24.61 -31.63 35.23
C ALA A 241 25.40 -31.55 36.55
N ALA A 242 25.12 -30.58 37.44
CA ALA A 242 25.86 -30.40 38.70
C ALA A 242 25.46 -31.47 39.74
N PRO A 243 26.37 -32.37 40.14
CA PRO A 243 26.08 -33.38 41.15
C PRO A 243 26.16 -32.74 42.54
N GLY A 244 25.02 -32.47 43.17
CA GLY A 244 24.98 -32.14 44.61
C GLY A 244 23.91 -31.20 45.14
N ASN A 245 23.15 -30.47 44.32
CA ASN A 245 22.22 -29.46 44.86
C ASN A 245 20.84 -30.04 45.22
N ARG A 246 20.71 -30.64 46.41
CA ARG A 246 19.47 -31.21 46.99
C ARG A 246 18.73 -30.24 47.95
N SER A 247 18.89 -28.93 47.82
CA SER A 247 18.11 -27.98 48.63
C SER A 247 16.65 -27.90 48.16
N ALA A 248 15.69 -27.68 49.07
CA ALA A 248 14.27 -27.58 48.75
C ALA A 248 13.98 -26.48 47.69
N ILE A 249 14.71 -25.36 47.76
CA ILE A 249 14.69 -24.28 46.76
C ILE A 249 15.18 -24.78 45.39
N GLY A 250 16.24 -25.60 45.35
CA GLY A 250 16.74 -26.24 44.13
C GLY A 250 15.74 -27.18 43.48
N VAL A 251 14.87 -27.84 44.24
CA VAL A 251 13.78 -28.69 43.73
C VAL A 251 12.63 -27.85 43.17
N HIS A 252 12.22 -26.77 43.85
CA HIS A 252 11.17 -25.87 43.35
C HIS A 252 11.61 -25.11 42.09
N LEU A 253 12.85 -24.61 42.02
CA LEU A 253 13.37 -24.00 40.79
C LEU A 253 13.55 -25.00 39.64
N ARG A 254 13.83 -26.29 39.93
CA ARG A 254 13.83 -27.39 38.93
C ARG A 254 12.45 -27.57 38.29
N ARG A 255 11.39 -27.44 39.10
CA ARG A 255 9.99 -27.49 38.66
C ARG A 255 9.58 -26.29 37.79
N PHE A 256 10.26 -25.15 37.89
CA PHE A 256 10.07 -23.98 37.01
C PHE A 256 10.98 -24.00 35.77
N ALA A 257 12.17 -24.59 35.87
CA ALA A 257 13.12 -24.68 34.77
C ALA A 257 12.63 -25.57 33.62
N PHE A 258 11.89 -26.64 33.93
CA PHE A 258 11.25 -27.49 32.93
C PHE A 258 10.18 -26.75 32.10
N PRO A 259 9.18 -26.06 32.68
CA PRO A 259 8.20 -25.30 31.89
C PRO A 259 8.82 -24.12 31.15
N VAL A 260 9.88 -23.48 31.65
CA VAL A 260 10.61 -22.43 30.91
C VAL A 260 11.38 -23.04 29.73
N GLY A 261 12.11 -24.15 29.94
CA GLY A 261 12.80 -24.87 28.87
C GLY A 261 11.82 -25.43 27.82
N LEU A 262 10.68 -25.94 28.26
CA LEU A 262 9.57 -26.37 27.40
C LEU A 262 8.95 -25.19 26.67
N PHE A 263 8.74 -24.04 27.31
CA PHE A 263 8.28 -22.82 26.66
C PHE A 263 9.23 -22.36 25.55
N PHE A 264 10.54 -22.36 25.79
CA PHE A 264 11.53 -22.03 24.76
C PHE A 264 11.64 -23.11 23.67
N LEU A 265 11.49 -24.39 24.00
CA LEU A 265 11.42 -25.48 23.01
C LEU A 265 10.14 -25.43 22.20
N LEU A 266 9.00 -25.04 22.79
CA LEU A 266 7.74 -24.80 22.09
C LEU A 266 7.81 -23.52 21.25
N LEU A 267 8.52 -22.49 21.72
CA LEU A 267 8.78 -21.27 20.96
C LEU A 267 9.68 -21.58 19.75
N ILE A 268 10.78 -22.30 19.95
CA ILE A 268 11.65 -22.78 18.87
C ILE A 268 10.88 -23.75 17.95
N GLY A 269 10.06 -24.64 18.52
CA GLY A 269 9.18 -25.54 17.78
C GLY A 269 8.17 -24.77 16.92
N SER A 270 7.58 -23.69 17.43
CA SER A 270 6.69 -22.80 16.67
C SER A 270 7.42 -22.03 15.56
N LEU A 271 8.70 -21.73 15.75
CA LEU A 271 9.58 -21.14 14.74
C LEU A 271 10.07 -22.17 13.71
N ILE A 272 10.13 -23.46 14.06
CA ILE A 272 10.46 -24.57 13.15
C ILE A 272 9.23 -25.01 12.36
N ASP A 273 8.04 -25.01 12.98
CA ASP A 273 6.73 -25.20 12.35
C ASP A 273 6.37 -24.05 11.39
N ALA A 274 7.17 -22.97 11.38
CA ALA A 274 7.19 -21.97 10.31
C ALA A 274 7.76 -22.48 8.97
N ARG A 275 8.17 -23.75 8.89
CA ARG A 275 8.57 -24.43 7.65
C ARG A 275 7.48 -25.31 7.02
N THR A 276 6.22 -25.28 7.49
CA THR A 276 5.13 -25.79 6.65
C THR A 276 5.08 -24.92 5.40
N ALA A 277 5.34 -25.49 4.23
CA ALA A 277 5.26 -24.75 2.99
C ALA A 277 3.86 -24.12 2.86
N ASP A 278 3.79 -22.81 2.62
CA ASP A 278 2.53 -22.17 2.30
C ASP A 278 1.90 -22.88 1.09
N PRO A 279 0.58 -23.09 1.09
CA PRO A 279 -0.08 -23.73 -0.03
C PRO A 279 0.12 -22.90 -1.30
N SER A 280 0.29 -23.61 -2.42
CA SER A 280 0.39 -23.03 -3.76
C SER A 280 -0.86 -23.41 -4.53
N PHE A 281 -1.50 -22.43 -5.17
CA PHE A 281 -2.71 -22.65 -5.95
C PHE A 281 -2.45 -22.35 -7.41
N THR A 282 -2.95 -23.21 -8.30
CA THR A 282 -2.82 -23.03 -9.75
C THR A 282 -4.20 -22.78 -10.34
N LEU A 283 -4.38 -21.64 -10.98
CA LEU A 283 -5.61 -21.25 -11.65
C LEU A 283 -5.41 -21.34 -13.15
N HIS A 284 -6.34 -22.04 -13.81
CA HIS A 284 -6.41 -22.14 -15.26
C HIS A 284 -7.44 -21.14 -15.77
N LEU A 285 -6.95 -19.99 -16.22
CA LEU A 285 -7.76 -18.93 -16.81
C LEU A 285 -7.99 -19.25 -18.28
N SER A 286 -9.25 -19.27 -18.70
CA SER A 286 -9.56 -19.50 -20.11
C SER A 286 -10.93 -18.98 -20.48
N THR A 287 -11.13 -18.69 -21.76
CA THR A 287 -12.44 -18.41 -22.36
C THR A 287 -13.09 -19.67 -22.98
N ILE A 288 -12.47 -20.83 -22.88
CA ILE A 288 -13.02 -22.12 -23.38
C ILE A 288 -14.07 -22.64 -22.39
N PRO A 289 -15.28 -23.03 -22.84
CA PRO A 289 -16.31 -23.60 -21.97
C PRO A 289 -15.84 -24.78 -21.12
N MET A 290 -16.34 -24.89 -19.88
CA MET A 290 -16.02 -25.93 -18.90
C MET A 290 -16.12 -27.35 -19.44
N ALA A 291 -17.15 -27.62 -20.26
CA ALA A 291 -17.38 -28.95 -20.84
C ALA A 291 -16.23 -29.40 -21.75
N GLU A 292 -15.56 -28.46 -22.42
CA GLU A 292 -14.44 -28.72 -23.35
C GLU A 292 -13.07 -28.73 -22.65
N ARG A 293 -13.03 -28.40 -21.35
CA ARG A 293 -11.77 -28.36 -20.59
C ARG A 293 -11.37 -29.71 -20.07
N GLU A 294 -10.06 -29.93 -20.07
CA GLU A 294 -9.45 -31.09 -19.42
C GLU A 294 -9.79 -31.11 -17.93
N PRO A 295 -9.99 -32.28 -17.30
CA PRO A 295 -10.34 -32.38 -15.88
C PRO A 295 -9.35 -31.67 -14.94
N ALA A 296 -8.07 -31.62 -15.31
CA ALA A 296 -7.03 -30.92 -14.54
C ALA A 296 -7.14 -29.39 -14.61
N GLU A 297 -7.80 -28.84 -15.63
CA GLU A 297 -8.04 -27.40 -15.79
C GLU A 297 -9.30 -26.93 -15.04
N ARG A 298 -10.10 -27.87 -14.52
CA ARG A 298 -11.29 -27.59 -13.72
C ARG A 298 -10.86 -27.29 -12.29
N ILE A 299 -11.27 -26.13 -11.79
CA ILE A 299 -10.84 -25.64 -10.49
C ILE A 299 -11.51 -26.49 -9.40
N LYS A 300 -10.72 -26.98 -8.47
CA LYS A 300 -11.22 -27.53 -7.21
C LYS A 300 -11.42 -26.35 -6.26
N PRO A 301 -12.65 -26.05 -5.81
CA PRO A 301 -12.90 -24.99 -4.85
C PRO A 301 -12.05 -25.21 -3.59
N LEU A 302 -11.56 -24.12 -2.98
CA LEU A 302 -10.85 -24.20 -1.71
C LEU A 302 -11.81 -24.21 -0.52
N ASP A 303 -11.27 -24.54 0.66
CA ASP A 303 -11.95 -24.28 1.92
C ASP A 303 -12.27 -22.78 2.04
N PHE A 304 -13.54 -22.47 2.30
CA PHE A 304 -14.13 -21.13 2.39
C PHE A 304 -13.32 -20.14 3.24
N LYS A 305 -12.64 -20.62 4.29
CA LYS A 305 -11.80 -19.76 5.16
C LYS A 305 -10.61 -19.13 4.45
N GLN A 306 -10.06 -19.79 3.41
CA GLN A 306 -8.92 -19.27 2.65
C GLN A 306 -9.34 -18.29 1.56
N ALA A 307 -10.54 -18.49 0.99
CA ALA A 307 -11.10 -17.59 -0.02
C ALA A 307 -11.24 -16.15 0.51
N ASN A 308 -11.79 -15.98 1.72
CA ASN A 308 -11.96 -14.65 2.33
C ASN A 308 -10.64 -13.89 2.54
N LEU A 309 -9.54 -14.59 2.80
CA LEU A 309 -8.22 -13.96 2.93
C LEU A 309 -7.71 -13.43 1.59
N LEU A 310 -8.09 -14.07 0.48
CA LEU A 310 -7.73 -13.62 -0.85
C LEU A 310 -8.55 -12.40 -1.29
N GLU A 311 -9.73 -12.14 -0.72
CA GLU A 311 -10.56 -10.98 -1.08
C GLU A 311 -10.15 -9.68 -0.37
N LEU A 312 -9.21 -9.74 0.59
CA LEU A 312 -8.82 -8.61 1.42
C LEU A 312 -8.33 -7.43 0.56
N THR A 313 -9.03 -6.30 0.71
CA THR A 313 -8.77 -5.05 -0.02
C THR A 313 -8.79 -3.86 0.93
N GLU A 314 -9.89 -3.66 1.67
CA GLU A 314 -10.01 -2.51 2.59
C GLU A 314 -8.94 -2.48 3.67
N SER A 315 -8.61 -3.63 4.28
CA SER A 315 -7.64 -3.69 5.38
C SER A 315 -6.22 -3.27 4.98
N CYS A 316 -5.92 -3.20 3.67
CA CYS A 316 -4.65 -2.69 3.18
C CYS A 316 -4.54 -1.15 3.26
N GLY A 317 -5.68 -0.44 3.22
CA GLY A 317 -5.74 1.01 3.02
C GLY A 317 -6.55 1.80 4.05
N ARG A 318 -7.52 1.15 4.69
CA ARG A 318 -8.47 1.77 5.62
C ARG A 318 -7.81 2.13 6.95
N THR A 319 -6.91 1.27 7.42
CA THR A 319 -6.20 1.48 8.67
C THR A 319 -5.20 2.62 8.52
N ALA A 320 -5.23 3.58 9.45
CA ALA A 320 -4.30 4.69 9.47
C ALA A 320 -2.84 4.21 9.37
N ASP A 321 -2.03 4.92 8.59
CA ASP A 321 -0.64 4.57 8.22
C ASP A 321 -0.48 3.36 7.27
N CYS A 322 -1.56 2.81 6.70
CA CYS A 322 -1.53 1.72 5.73
C CYS A 322 -2.19 2.16 4.43
N HIS A 323 -1.40 2.36 3.37
CA HIS A 323 -1.76 2.57 1.95
C HIS A 323 -3.13 3.21 1.58
N PRO A 324 -3.54 4.36 2.14
CA PRO A 324 -4.87 4.93 1.86
C PRO A 324 -5.02 5.40 0.40
N ASP A 325 -4.00 6.03 -0.17
CA ASP A 325 -4.02 6.52 -1.56
C ASP A 325 -4.15 5.39 -2.57
N ILE A 326 -3.49 4.25 -2.30
CA ILE A 326 -3.54 3.05 -3.15
C ILE A 326 -4.94 2.43 -3.11
N LEU A 327 -5.54 2.36 -1.92
CA LEU A 327 -6.92 1.86 -1.78
C LEU A 327 -7.90 2.78 -2.51
N ALA A 328 -7.79 4.09 -2.35
CA ALA A 328 -8.64 5.06 -3.04
C ALA A 328 -8.57 4.90 -4.57
N ASP A 329 -7.37 4.76 -5.12
CA ASP A 329 -7.15 4.47 -6.54
C ASP A 329 -7.81 3.15 -6.96
N HIS A 330 -7.52 2.09 -6.21
CA HIS A 330 -8.00 0.76 -6.54
C HIS A 330 -9.53 0.69 -6.55
N LEU A 331 -10.20 1.30 -5.57
CA LEU A 331 -11.66 1.31 -5.47
C LEU A 331 -12.35 1.96 -6.69
N LYS A 332 -11.70 2.96 -7.31
CA LYS A 332 -12.18 3.61 -8.54
C LYS A 332 -11.78 2.88 -9.82
N SER A 333 -10.76 2.02 -9.76
CA SER A 333 -10.22 1.34 -10.93
C SER A 333 -11.22 0.42 -11.62
N THR A 334 -11.06 0.25 -12.94
CA THR A 334 -11.84 -0.74 -13.70
C THR A 334 -11.56 -2.17 -13.23
N HIS A 335 -10.39 -2.45 -12.65
CA HIS A 335 -10.10 -3.76 -12.07
C HIS A 335 -11.01 -4.09 -10.88
N ASN A 336 -11.24 -3.14 -9.97
CA ASN A 336 -12.14 -3.34 -8.83
C ASN A 336 -13.62 -3.40 -9.26
N ARG A 337 -14.00 -2.62 -10.29
CA ARG A 337 -15.39 -2.47 -10.77
C ARG A 337 -15.73 -3.33 -11.99
N SER A 338 -14.90 -4.33 -12.30
CA SER A 338 -14.89 -5.05 -13.57
C SER A 338 -16.17 -5.85 -13.85
N MET A 339 -16.98 -6.14 -12.83
CA MET A 339 -18.28 -6.83 -12.91
C MET A 339 -19.44 -5.98 -12.37
N GLN A 340 -19.18 -4.77 -11.86
CA GLN A 340 -20.17 -3.93 -11.17
C GLN A 340 -20.99 -3.06 -12.14
N THR A 341 -21.21 -3.53 -13.37
CA THR A 341 -21.90 -2.72 -14.39
C THR A 341 -23.11 -3.48 -14.95
N PRO A 342 -24.24 -2.79 -15.23
CA PRO A 342 -25.45 -3.44 -15.75
C PRO A 342 -25.20 -4.22 -17.05
N TYR A 343 -24.43 -3.63 -17.97
CA TYR A 343 -24.10 -4.27 -19.24
C TYR A 343 -23.28 -5.56 -19.07
N PHE A 344 -22.40 -5.61 -18.06
CA PHE A 344 -21.63 -6.81 -17.78
C PHE A 344 -22.52 -7.90 -17.17
N GLN A 345 -23.38 -7.53 -16.22
CA GLN A 345 -24.35 -8.46 -15.62
C GLN A 345 -25.26 -9.07 -16.68
N LYS A 346 -25.73 -8.29 -17.64
CA LYS A 346 -26.53 -8.79 -18.77
C LYS A 346 -25.75 -9.75 -19.68
N ASN A 347 -24.46 -9.51 -19.90
CA ASN A 347 -23.59 -10.44 -20.65
C ASN A 347 -23.33 -11.74 -19.88
N LEU A 348 -23.21 -11.67 -18.55
CA LEU A 348 -23.13 -12.84 -17.68
C LEU A 348 -24.42 -13.66 -17.73
N ASP A 349 -25.59 -13.02 -17.65
CA ASP A 349 -26.89 -13.70 -17.78
C ASP A 349 -27.05 -14.38 -19.16
N LEU A 350 -26.62 -13.71 -20.23
CA LEU A 350 -26.59 -14.30 -21.58
C LEU A 350 -25.72 -15.56 -21.63
N MET A 351 -24.51 -15.51 -21.05
CA MET A 351 -23.63 -16.67 -20.98
C MET A 351 -24.30 -17.83 -20.23
N ILE A 352 -24.86 -17.56 -19.06
CA ILE A 352 -25.51 -18.57 -18.22
C ILE A 352 -26.70 -19.20 -18.97
N ALA A 353 -27.47 -18.39 -19.69
CA ALA A 353 -28.60 -18.86 -20.49
C ALA A 353 -28.17 -19.73 -21.68
N GLU A 354 -27.05 -19.41 -22.34
CA GLU A 354 -26.60 -20.13 -23.54
C GLU A 354 -25.78 -21.39 -23.24
N ILE A 355 -24.88 -21.34 -22.24
CA ILE A 355 -23.89 -22.41 -21.98
C ILE A 355 -23.87 -22.91 -20.54
N GLY A 356 -24.79 -22.46 -19.68
CA GLY A 356 -24.94 -22.97 -18.31
C GLY A 356 -24.18 -22.18 -17.23
N ALA A 357 -24.65 -22.29 -15.99
CA ALA A 357 -24.15 -21.51 -14.84
C ALA A 357 -22.73 -21.89 -14.41
N GLU A 358 -22.32 -23.14 -14.62
CA GLU A 358 -20.96 -23.62 -14.35
C GLU A 358 -19.88 -22.85 -15.12
N ASN A 359 -20.28 -22.20 -16.22
CA ASN A 359 -19.41 -21.41 -17.07
C ASN A 359 -19.22 -19.97 -16.61
N ALA A 360 -19.92 -19.49 -15.59
CA ALA A 360 -19.69 -18.14 -15.05
C ALA A 360 -18.25 -17.91 -14.56
N ASN A 361 -17.53 -18.99 -14.22
CA ASN A 361 -16.09 -18.98 -13.94
C ASN A 361 -15.22 -18.48 -15.11
N LEU A 362 -15.72 -18.54 -16.36
CA LEU A 362 -15.07 -17.96 -17.54
C LEU A 362 -14.85 -16.45 -17.36
N CYS A 363 -15.92 -15.76 -16.94
CA CYS A 363 -15.88 -14.33 -16.62
C CYS A 363 -15.09 -14.09 -15.34
N ALA A 364 -15.41 -14.84 -14.28
CA ALA A 364 -14.81 -14.63 -12.97
C ALA A 364 -13.29 -14.81 -12.99
N GLY A 365 -12.73 -15.71 -13.80
CA GLY A 365 -11.28 -15.91 -13.89
C GLY A 365 -10.47 -14.66 -14.28
N CYS A 366 -11.05 -13.72 -15.03
CA CYS A 366 -10.36 -12.48 -15.39
C CYS A 366 -10.96 -11.24 -14.74
N HIS A 367 -12.19 -11.33 -14.21
CA HIS A 367 -12.88 -10.18 -13.63
C HIS A 367 -12.95 -10.25 -12.10
N HIS A 368 -13.14 -11.42 -11.51
CA HIS A 368 -13.19 -11.62 -10.05
C HIS A 368 -12.59 -12.98 -9.62
N PRO A 369 -11.30 -13.20 -9.85
CA PRO A 369 -10.69 -14.54 -9.83
C PRO A 369 -10.59 -15.17 -8.45
N GLN A 370 -10.64 -14.38 -7.38
CA GLN A 370 -10.70 -14.91 -6.02
C GLN A 370 -12.01 -15.69 -5.75
N SER A 371 -13.10 -15.40 -6.46
CA SER A 371 -14.35 -16.19 -6.35
C SER A 371 -14.21 -17.62 -6.84
N LEU A 372 -13.17 -17.93 -7.63
CA LEU A 372 -12.85 -19.31 -8.03
C LEU A 372 -12.51 -20.21 -6.82
N PHE A 373 -12.25 -19.60 -5.66
CA PHE A 373 -12.03 -20.28 -4.39
C PHE A 373 -13.27 -20.35 -3.50
N ASP A 374 -14.36 -19.68 -3.86
CA ASP A 374 -15.62 -19.73 -3.13
C ASP A 374 -16.42 -20.98 -3.53
N SER A 375 -16.63 -21.87 -2.56
CA SER A 375 -17.46 -23.07 -2.74
C SER A 375 -18.92 -22.77 -3.05
N SER A 376 -19.42 -21.57 -2.72
CA SER A 376 -20.82 -21.18 -2.96
C SER A 376 -21.14 -21.05 -4.45
N GLN A 377 -20.13 -20.69 -5.26
CA GLN A 377 -20.29 -20.41 -6.70
C GLN A 377 -21.47 -19.46 -6.99
N ASN A 378 -21.81 -18.56 -6.07
CA ASN A 378 -22.90 -17.62 -6.28
C ASN A 378 -22.43 -16.42 -7.12
N TYR A 379 -22.52 -16.58 -8.44
CA TYR A 379 -21.99 -15.62 -9.41
C TYR A 379 -22.77 -14.28 -9.49
N ARG A 380 -23.90 -14.16 -8.80
CA ARG A 380 -24.72 -12.92 -8.77
C ARG A 380 -24.27 -11.92 -7.71
N ASP A 381 -23.53 -12.34 -6.69
CA ASP A 381 -23.07 -11.46 -5.60
C ASP A 381 -21.85 -10.60 -5.98
N PHE A 382 -21.41 -10.65 -7.24
CA PHE A 382 -20.17 -9.99 -7.68
C PHE A 382 -20.29 -8.47 -7.83
N ALA A 383 -21.52 -7.94 -7.95
CA ALA A 383 -21.73 -6.49 -8.06
C ALA A 383 -21.35 -5.74 -6.78
N ASP A 384 -21.46 -6.40 -5.61
CA ASP A 384 -21.27 -5.75 -4.31
C ASP A 384 -19.90 -6.05 -3.68
N ARG A 385 -19.01 -6.77 -4.40
CA ARG A 385 -17.67 -7.16 -3.90
C ARG A 385 -16.55 -6.45 -4.65
N HIS A 386 -15.36 -6.43 -4.03
CA HIS A 386 -14.13 -6.04 -4.70
C HIS A 386 -13.78 -7.06 -5.78
N ASN A 387 -13.87 -6.69 -7.06
CA ASN A 387 -13.69 -7.69 -8.12
C ASN A 387 -12.24 -8.16 -8.22
N MET A 388 -11.25 -7.30 -8.42
CA MET A 388 -9.83 -7.69 -8.37
C MET A 388 -9.15 -7.25 -7.08
N SER A 389 -9.21 -8.06 -6.04
CA SER A 389 -8.67 -7.67 -4.72
C SER A 389 -7.16 -7.38 -4.72
N CYS A 390 -6.73 -6.55 -3.77
CA CYS A 390 -5.31 -6.27 -3.51
C CYS A 390 -4.52 -7.58 -3.32
N VAL A 391 -5.00 -8.46 -2.44
CA VAL A 391 -4.29 -9.69 -2.10
C VAL A 391 -4.15 -10.61 -3.30
N PHE A 392 -5.19 -10.81 -4.13
CA PHE A 392 -5.10 -11.67 -5.31
C PHE A 392 -3.92 -11.30 -6.22
N CYS A 393 -3.78 -10.01 -6.56
CA CYS A 393 -2.66 -9.53 -7.36
C CYS A 393 -1.33 -9.65 -6.62
N HIS A 394 -1.32 -9.35 -5.32
CA HIS A 394 -0.10 -9.31 -4.53
C HIS A 394 0.47 -10.69 -4.15
N VAL A 395 -0.29 -11.76 -4.34
CA VAL A 395 0.14 -13.13 -4.04
C VAL A 395 0.47 -13.96 -5.28
N ALA A 396 0.34 -13.38 -6.47
CA ALA A 396 0.78 -14.00 -7.71
C ALA A 396 2.29 -14.28 -7.70
N ASP A 397 2.66 -15.52 -7.99
CA ASP A 397 4.03 -16.03 -7.92
C ASP A 397 4.60 -16.33 -9.31
N ALA A 398 3.82 -16.99 -10.17
CA ALA A 398 4.24 -17.39 -11.50
C ALA A 398 3.09 -17.38 -12.51
N VAL A 399 3.42 -17.22 -13.78
CA VAL A 399 2.48 -17.29 -14.91
C VAL A 399 3.03 -18.23 -15.97
N GLN A 400 2.13 -18.92 -16.66
CA GLN A 400 2.48 -19.77 -17.80
C GLN A 400 1.48 -19.55 -18.94
N PHE A 401 1.98 -19.69 -20.16
CA PHE A 401 1.24 -19.40 -21.37
C PHE A 401 1.20 -20.63 -22.28
N PRO A 402 0.15 -21.45 -22.19
CA PRO A 402 -0.08 -22.52 -23.16
C PRO A 402 -0.15 -22.00 -24.61
N PRO A 403 0.04 -22.86 -25.63
CA PRO A 403 -0.01 -22.44 -27.03
C PRO A 403 -1.33 -21.78 -27.46
N ASP A 404 -2.46 -22.26 -26.94
CA ASP A 404 -3.78 -21.64 -27.18
C ASP A 404 -3.85 -20.27 -26.48
N LEU A 405 -4.10 -19.21 -27.26
CA LEU A 405 -4.21 -17.82 -26.78
C LEU A 405 -5.40 -17.60 -25.84
N ARG A 406 -6.38 -18.50 -25.85
CA ARG A 406 -7.52 -18.50 -24.93
C ARG A 406 -7.17 -19.10 -23.57
N ARG A 407 -5.92 -19.49 -23.32
CA ARG A 407 -5.46 -20.10 -22.07
C ARG A 407 -4.30 -19.33 -21.46
N SER A 408 -4.38 -19.16 -20.14
CA SER A 408 -3.31 -18.67 -19.27
C SER A 408 -3.35 -19.43 -17.95
N VAL A 409 -2.19 -19.61 -17.31
CA VAL A 409 -2.11 -20.26 -16.00
C VAL A 409 -1.45 -19.32 -15.02
N LEU A 410 -2.09 -19.12 -13.86
CA LEU A 410 -1.58 -18.30 -12.76
C LEU A 410 -1.33 -19.16 -11.54
N THR A 411 -0.16 -18.99 -10.92
CA THR A 411 0.17 -19.63 -9.63
C THR A 411 0.16 -18.59 -8.52
N LEU A 412 -0.59 -18.85 -7.45
CA LEU A 412 -0.68 -18.01 -6.25
C LEU A 412 0.04 -18.65 -5.06
N LYS A 413 0.73 -17.82 -4.27
CA LYS A 413 1.37 -18.20 -2.99
C LYS A 413 1.05 -17.16 -1.90
N PRO A 414 -0.12 -17.27 -1.24
CA PRO A 414 -0.68 -16.20 -0.42
C PRO A 414 0.01 -15.88 0.90
N ASN A 415 0.85 -16.76 1.44
CA ASN A 415 1.38 -16.62 2.80
C ASN A 415 0.23 -16.41 3.81
N LEU A 416 -0.56 -17.47 4.03
CA LEU A 416 -1.81 -17.40 4.79
C LEU A 416 -1.60 -16.88 6.21
N ARG A 417 -0.44 -17.18 6.83
CA ARG A 417 -0.10 -16.69 8.17
C ARG A 417 0.06 -15.16 8.19
N HIS A 418 0.67 -14.59 7.17
CA HIS A 418 0.80 -13.14 7.03
C HIS A 418 -0.55 -12.49 6.74
N LEU A 419 -1.35 -13.07 5.83
CA LEU A 419 -2.70 -12.57 5.54
C LEU A 419 -3.63 -12.62 6.75
N ALA A 420 -3.53 -13.66 7.59
CA ALA A 420 -4.30 -13.74 8.83
C ALA A 420 -3.99 -12.58 9.80
N ARG A 421 -2.83 -11.92 9.67
CA ARG A 421 -2.51 -10.69 10.45
C ARG A 421 -3.09 -9.41 9.84
N LEU A 422 -3.49 -9.46 8.57
CA LEU A 422 -4.17 -8.39 7.84
C LEU A 422 -5.70 -8.54 7.87
N ALA A 423 -6.21 -9.66 8.39
CA ALA A 423 -7.64 -9.84 8.55
C ALA A 423 -8.21 -8.74 9.45
N PRO A 424 -9.30 -8.08 9.03
CA PRO A 424 -9.89 -6.99 9.79
C PRO A 424 -10.50 -7.52 11.10
N ASP A 425 -10.48 -6.68 12.14
CA ASP A 425 -11.24 -6.92 13.37
C ASP A 425 -12.69 -6.44 13.21
N GLN A 426 -13.43 -6.37 14.33
CA GLN A 426 -14.85 -5.98 14.30
C GLN A 426 -15.09 -4.55 13.81
N THR A 427 -14.07 -3.68 13.79
CA THR A 427 -14.20 -2.31 13.27
C THR A 427 -13.85 -2.21 11.78
N GLY A 428 -13.45 -3.33 11.15
CA GLY A 428 -12.99 -3.36 9.76
C GLY A 428 -11.51 -3.02 9.59
N ASP A 429 -10.77 -2.79 10.68
CA ASP A 429 -9.37 -2.39 10.65
C ASP A 429 -8.42 -3.55 10.95
N VAL A 430 -7.16 -3.42 10.52
CA VAL A 430 -6.12 -4.35 10.96
C VAL A 430 -5.95 -4.20 12.47
N SER A 431 -6.08 -5.33 13.20
CA SER A 431 -5.92 -5.34 14.66
C SER A 431 -4.64 -4.62 15.13
N VAL A 432 -4.69 -4.00 16.29
CA VAL A 432 -3.55 -3.28 16.91
C VAL A 432 -2.27 -4.15 16.92
N PHE A 433 -2.42 -5.44 17.22
CA PHE A 433 -1.31 -6.38 17.22
C PHE A 433 -0.77 -6.69 15.81
N GLY A 434 -1.66 -6.87 14.82
CA GLY A 434 -1.28 -7.01 13.41
C GLY A 434 -0.51 -5.79 12.89
N LYS A 435 -1.04 -4.59 13.15
CA LYS A 435 -0.39 -3.31 12.83
C LYS A 435 0.98 -3.20 13.49
N MET A 436 1.10 -3.55 14.77
CA MET A 436 2.38 -3.55 15.49
C MET A 436 3.39 -4.48 14.80
N LEU A 437 3.02 -5.73 14.50
CA LEU A 437 3.92 -6.71 13.88
C LEU A 437 4.40 -6.28 12.49
N ILE A 438 3.51 -5.70 11.67
CA ILE A 438 3.87 -5.18 10.34
C ILE A 438 4.84 -4.01 10.46
N ASN A 439 4.57 -3.08 11.38
CA ASN A 439 5.42 -1.91 11.59
C ASN A 439 6.78 -2.24 12.25
N LEU A 440 6.86 -3.35 13.00
CA LEU A 440 8.13 -3.87 13.50
C LEU A 440 9.03 -4.40 12.37
N PHE A 441 8.47 -4.94 11.28
CA PHE A 441 9.30 -5.39 10.16
C PHE A 441 8.69 -5.13 8.79
N PRO A 442 8.63 -3.86 8.34
CA PRO A 442 8.02 -3.49 7.06
C PRO A 442 8.65 -4.20 5.84
N PRO A 443 9.97 -4.45 5.76
CA PRO A 443 10.55 -5.24 4.67
C PRO A 443 10.03 -6.69 4.62
N GLY A 444 9.63 -7.27 5.75
CA GLY A 444 8.98 -8.58 5.79
C GLY A 444 7.61 -8.57 5.15
N HIS A 445 6.77 -7.60 5.52
CA HIS A 445 5.47 -7.38 4.90
C HIS A 445 5.60 -7.13 3.38
N GLY A 446 6.55 -6.28 2.97
CA GLY A 446 6.85 -6.05 1.56
C GLY A 446 7.22 -7.33 0.83
N ARG A 447 8.11 -8.18 1.36
CA ARG A 447 8.50 -9.45 0.71
C ARG A 447 7.39 -10.49 0.64
N ALA A 448 6.39 -10.41 1.52
CA ALA A 448 5.24 -11.32 1.49
C ALA A 448 4.29 -11.01 0.31
N LEU A 449 4.18 -9.73 -0.08
CA LEU A 449 3.19 -9.21 -1.04
C LEU A 449 3.78 -8.61 -2.32
N GLN A 450 5.07 -8.30 -2.35
CA GLN A 450 5.78 -7.78 -3.52
C GLN A 450 6.62 -8.89 -4.15
N ARG A 451 6.17 -9.38 -5.31
CA ARG A 451 6.79 -10.47 -6.06
C ARG A 451 7.38 -9.92 -7.36
N LYS A 452 8.48 -10.54 -7.81
CA LYS A 452 9.17 -10.10 -9.04
C LYS A 452 8.26 -10.15 -10.27
N ILE A 453 7.30 -11.09 -10.31
CA ILE A 453 6.39 -11.26 -11.44
C ILE A 453 5.52 -10.02 -11.67
N GLN A 454 5.13 -9.29 -10.62
CA GLN A 454 4.31 -8.08 -10.71
C GLN A 454 4.97 -6.93 -11.49
N TYR A 455 6.28 -6.99 -11.70
CA TYR A 455 7.04 -5.99 -12.46
C TYR A 455 7.27 -6.39 -13.93
N ARG A 456 6.64 -7.47 -14.37
CA ARG A 456 6.80 -8.07 -15.70
C ARG A 456 5.48 -8.03 -16.46
N ASP A 457 5.53 -7.84 -17.77
CA ASP A 457 4.34 -7.78 -18.62
C ASP A 457 3.56 -9.11 -18.62
N GLU A 458 4.28 -10.22 -18.43
CA GLU A 458 3.73 -11.56 -18.31
C GLU A 458 2.66 -11.63 -17.20
N PHE A 459 2.77 -10.83 -16.15
CA PHE A 459 1.73 -10.78 -15.11
C PHE A 459 0.42 -10.21 -15.64
N CYS A 460 0.46 -9.08 -16.35
CA CYS A 460 -0.72 -8.46 -16.94
C CYS A 460 -1.31 -9.32 -18.08
N GLN A 461 -0.43 -9.98 -18.84
CA GLN A 461 -0.78 -10.86 -19.96
C GLN A 461 -1.57 -12.09 -19.50
N VAL A 462 -1.52 -12.48 -18.22
CA VAL A 462 -2.33 -13.60 -17.72
C VAL A 462 -3.83 -13.40 -17.99
N CYS A 463 -4.30 -12.15 -17.92
CA CYS A 463 -5.67 -11.75 -18.26
C CYS A 463 -5.77 -11.07 -19.63
N HIS A 464 -4.75 -10.31 -20.05
CA HIS A 464 -4.83 -9.45 -21.24
C HIS A 464 -4.28 -10.08 -22.54
N ARG A 465 -3.73 -11.29 -22.53
CA ARG A 465 -3.06 -11.90 -23.69
C ARG A 465 -3.91 -12.02 -24.94
N LEU A 466 -5.20 -12.31 -24.80
CA LEU A 466 -6.12 -12.37 -25.95
C LEU A 466 -6.36 -10.99 -26.56
N GLN A 467 -6.27 -9.94 -25.74
CA GLN A 467 -6.68 -8.58 -26.10
C GLN A 467 -5.50 -7.73 -26.60
N ILE A 468 -4.41 -7.75 -25.85
CA ILE A 468 -3.24 -6.88 -26.01
C ILE A 468 -2.04 -7.76 -26.31
N LYS A 469 -1.52 -7.66 -27.54
CA LYS A 469 -0.21 -8.23 -27.86
C LYS A 469 0.84 -7.16 -27.60
N PRO A 470 1.79 -7.37 -26.68
CA PRO A 470 2.90 -6.45 -26.53
C PRO A 470 3.74 -6.41 -27.80
N THR A 471 4.39 -5.28 -28.07
CA THR A 471 5.29 -5.15 -29.22
C THR A 471 6.49 -6.10 -29.06
N ASN A 472 6.89 -6.75 -30.15
CA ASN A 472 8.10 -7.57 -30.20
C ASN A 472 9.36 -6.72 -30.46
N ASP A 473 9.23 -5.39 -30.52
CA ASP A 473 10.33 -4.50 -30.84
C ASP A 473 11.40 -4.57 -29.76
N ILE A 474 12.55 -5.10 -30.16
CA ILE A 474 13.81 -5.23 -29.41
C ILE A 474 14.57 -3.91 -29.30
N GLY A 475 13.88 -2.77 -29.46
CA GLY A 475 14.46 -1.46 -29.21
C GLY A 475 14.92 -1.35 -27.75
N LEU A 476 15.97 -0.56 -27.50
CA LEU A 476 16.53 -0.29 -26.17
C LEU A 476 15.54 0.41 -25.20
N GLU A 477 14.29 0.67 -25.63
CA GLU A 477 13.32 1.57 -25.00
C GLU A 477 11.90 0.98 -24.85
N ARG A 478 11.71 -0.35 -24.83
CA ARG A 478 10.34 -0.88 -24.59
C ARG A 478 9.86 -0.55 -23.17
N GLY A 479 8.79 0.23 -23.04
CA GLY A 479 8.08 0.40 -21.77
C GLY A 479 7.31 -0.87 -21.39
N ARG A 480 7.32 -1.20 -20.09
CA ARG A 480 6.48 -2.28 -19.55
C ARG A 480 5.07 -1.76 -19.31
N CYS A 481 4.10 -2.65 -19.18
CA CYS A 481 2.71 -2.30 -18.87
C CYS A 481 2.64 -1.37 -17.64
N ILE A 482 3.41 -1.67 -16.60
CA ILE A 482 3.44 -0.87 -15.36
C ILE A 482 4.09 0.51 -15.54
N ASP A 483 4.92 0.72 -16.56
CA ASP A 483 5.58 2.01 -16.80
C ASP A 483 4.64 3.04 -17.45
N CYS A 484 3.49 2.59 -17.97
CA CYS A 484 2.39 3.44 -18.45
C CYS A 484 1.14 3.35 -17.57
N HIS A 485 0.68 2.14 -17.25
CA HIS A 485 -0.57 1.93 -16.51
C HIS A 485 -0.42 1.97 -14.99
N MET A 486 0.80 1.96 -14.46
CA MET A 486 1.09 2.12 -13.02
C MET A 486 2.20 3.15 -12.79
N GLN A 487 2.18 4.24 -13.55
CA GLN A 487 3.03 5.42 -13.33
C GLN A 487 2.87 5.96 -11.91
N SER A 488 3.83 6.76 -11.45
CA SER A 488 3.66 7.40 -10.14
C SER A 488 2.42 8.31 -10.18
N ARG A 489 1.75 8.43 -9.04
CA ARG A 489 0.60 9.35 -8.91
C ARG A 489 0.98 10.78 -9.30
N ALA A 490 2.18 11.23 -8.91
CA ALA A 490 2.73 12.53 -9.29
C ALA A 490 2.83 12.71 -10.82
N ASP A 491 3.27 11.70 -11.57
CA ASP A 491 3.35 11.76 -13.04
C ASP A 491 1.96 11.88 -13.71
N LEU A 492 0.89 11.55 -12.98
CA LEU A 492 -0.50 11.72 -13.41
C LEU A 492 -1.15 13.00 -12.85
N GLY A 493 -0.36 13.89 -12.22
CA GLY A 493 -0.86 15.10 -11.58
C GLY A 493 -1.62 14.84 -10.26
N LEU A 494 -1.51 13.65 -9.68
CA LEU A 494 -2.17 13.27 -8.42
C LEU A 494 -1.21 13.43 -7.22
N SER A 495 -1.77 13.62 -6.03
CA SER A 495 -1.00 13.73 -4.79
C SER A 495 -0.28 12.42 -4.43
N GLY A 496 0.96 12.50 -3.93
CA GLY A 496 1.74 11.33 -3.49
C GLY A 496 2.65 10.73 -4.58
N SER A 497 3.63 9.94 -4.16
CA SER A 497 4.70 9.40 -5.03
C SER A 497 4.63 7.89 -5.27
N VAL A 498 3.63 7.22 -4.69
CA VAL A 498 3.40 5.78 -4.95
C VAL A 498 2.89 5.56 -6.36
N ARG A 499 3.11 4.36 -6.91
CA ARG A 499 2.50 3.96 -8.19
C ARG A 499 0.98 3.97 -8.05
N ASN A 500 0.31 4.56 -9.05
CA ASN A 500 -1.15 4.58 -9.07
C ASN A 500 -1.69 3.14 -9.17
N HIS A 501 -2.87 2.93 -8.61
CA HIS A 501 -3.64 1.70 -8.78
C HIS A 501 -4.99 1.99 -9.47
N LEU A 502 -5.04 3.06 -10.27
CA LEU A 502 -6.18 3.40 -11.13
C LEU A 502 -6.17 2.56 -12.41
N PHE A 503 -4.97 2.19 -12.86
CA PHE A 503 -4.74 1.44 -14.09
C PHE A 503 -5.41 2.12 -15.30
N PRO A 504 -5.13 3.41 -15.56
CA PRO A 504 -5.78 4.14 -16.63
C PRO A 504 -5.58 3.42 -17.96
N GLY A 505 -6.66 3.27 -18.71
CA GLY A 505 -6.68 2.67 -20.04
C GLY A 505 -7.75 3.35 -20.87
N SER A 506 -8.37 2.64 -21.79
CA SER A 506 -9.41 3.23 -22.65
C SER A 506 -10.84 3.03 -22.16
N ASN A 507 -11.04 2.49 -20.95
CA ASN A 507 -12.38 2.15 -20.48
C ASN A 507 -13.12 3.34 -19.84
N THR A 508 -13.82 4.12 -20.65
CA THR A 508 -14.74 5.17 -20.19
C THR A 508 -16.12 4.63 -19.78
N ALA A 509 -16.50 3.43 -20.23
CA ALA A 509 -17.84 2.87 -20.02
C ALA A 509 -18.09 2.43 -18.58
N THR A 510 -17.11 1.80 -17.92
CA THR A 510 -17.24 1.34 -16.53
C THR A 510 -17.44 2.48 -15.53
N PRO A 511 -16.61 3.54 -15.50
CA PRO A 511 -16.87 4.67 -14.61
C PRO A 511 -18.17 5.40 -14.98
N PHE A 512 -18.50 5.54 -16.27
CA PHE A 512 -19.77 6.15 -16.70
C PHE A 512 -21.00 5.40 -16.17
N ALA A 513 -21.03 4.06 -16.31
CA ALA A 513 -22.13 3.23 -15.80
C ALA A 513 -22.26 3.31 -14.27
N ASN A 514 -21.16 3.60 -13.57
CA ASN A 514 -21.12 3.83 -12.12
C ASN A 514 -21.30 5.30 -11.73
N ARG A 515 -21.60 6.19 -12.68
CA ARG A 515 -21.79 7.65 -12.49
C ARG A 515 -20.55 8.37 -11.91
N ASP A 516 -19.37 7.82 -12.14
CA ASP A 516 -18.08 8.39 -11.74
C ASP A 516 -17.50 9.25 -12.88
N TYR A 517 -18.12 10.40 -13.12
CA TYR A 517 -17.74 11.29 -14.23
C TYR A 517 -16.36 11.92 -14.06
N GLU A 518 -15.88 12.08 -12.83
CA GLU A 518 -14.50 12.51 -12.55
C GLU A 518 -13.50 11.50 -13.13
N GLN A 519 -13.73 10.20 -12.91
CA GLN A 519 -12.90 9.15 -13.48
C GLN A 519 -13.02 9.08 -15.01
N VAL A 520 -14.19 9.39 -15.58
CA VAL A 520 -14.36 9.49 -17.05
C VAL A 520 -13.47 10.59 -17.62
N GLU A 521 -13.47 11.78 -17.03
CA GLU A 521 -12.61 12.89 -17.48
C GLU A 521 -11.13 12.60 -17.29
N PHE A 522 -10.74 12.00 -16.16
CA PHE A 522 -9.37 11.54 -15.95
C PHE A 522 -8.92 10.57 -17.06
N ILE A 523 -9.77 9.62 -17.44
CA ILE A 523 -9.48 8.69 -18.55
C ILE A 523 -9.43 9.41 -19.89
N ARG A 524 -10.29 10.41 -20.14
CA ARG A 524 -10.24 11.24 -21.36
C ARG A 524 -8.91 12.01 -21.46
N CYS A 525 -8.44 12.60 -20.37
CA CYS A 525 -7.12 13.24 -20.31
C CYS A 525 -6.00 12.21 -20.57
N PHE A 526 -6.10 11.02 -19.95
CA PHE A 526 -5.17 9.93 -20.21
C PHE A 526 -5.14 9.52 -21.66
N LEU A 527 -6.29 9.41 -22.31
CA LEU A 527 -6.40 9.03 -23.72
C LEU A 527 -5.86 10.08 -24.70
N LYS A 528 -5.68 11.33 -24.27
CA LYS A 528 -5.02 12.39 -25.05
C LYS A 528 -3.53 12.54 -24.72
N GLY A 529 -3.10 11.96 -23.58
CA GLY A 529 -1.74 12.09 -23.05
C GLY A 529 -1.49 13.43 -22.35
N GLN A 530 -2.55 14.12 -21.95
CA GLN A 530 -2.53 15.44 -21.32
C GLN A 530 -2.14 15.40 -19.82
N PHE A 531 -1.01 14.75 -19.50
CA PHE A 531 -0.40 14.80 -18.17
C PHE A 531 1.03 15.34 -18.20
N PRO A 532 1.51 15.99 -17.12
CA PRO A 532 2.89 16.48 -17.02
C PRO A 532 3.86 15.31 -17.03
N ILE A 533 4.89 15.33 -17.89
CA ILE A 533 5.84 14.21 -18.00
C ILE A 533 7.29 14.69 -17.92
N GLN A 534 8.09 13.94 -17.14
CA GLN A 534 9.55 13.91 -17.29
C GLN A 534 9.93 12.89 -18.36
N LEU A 535 10.14 13.34 -19.60
CA LEU A 535 10.68 12.49 -20.66
C LEU A 535 12.15 12.19 -20.35
N ARG A 536 12.44 10.96 -19.92
CA ARG A 536 13.80 10.42 -19.88
C ARG A 536 14.06 9.62 -21.16
N ALA A 537 14.38 10.32 -22.24
CA ALA A 537 15.00 9.69 -23.40
C ALA A 537 16.52 9.70 -23.16
N TRP A 538 17.20 8.55 -23.23
CA TRP A 538 18.67 8.47 -23.23
C TRP A 538 19.43 9.09 -22.02
N GLY A 539 18.82 9.19 -20.85
CA GLY A 539 19.49 9.83 -19.70
C GLY A 539 19.80 11.33 -19.90
N GLN A 540 19.27 11.93 -20.98
CA GLN A 540 19.21 13.37 -21.17
C GLN A 540 17.75 13.80 -21.03
N VAL A 541 17.54 14.84 -20.23
CA VAL A 541 16.26 15.53 -20.20
C VAL A 541 16.11 16.18 -21.57
N VAL A 542 15.15 15.71 -22.37
CA VAL A 542 14.76 16.42 -23.59
C VAL A 542 13.99 17.64 -23.11
N ASP A 543 14.63 18.80 -23.20
CA ASP A 543 14.02 20.10 -22.91
C ASP A 543 12.97 20.36 -24.00
N LEU A 544 11.74 19.96 -23.72
CA LEU A 544 10.56 20.40 -24.46
C LEU A 544 9.98 21.53 -23.62
N ASP A 545 9.98 22.74 -24.18
CA ASP A 545 9.61 24.04 -23.59
C ASP A 545 8.82 24.00 -22.27
N GLU A 546 9.25 24.85 -21.33
CA GLU A 546 8.97 24.87 -19.88
C GLU A 546 7.49 24.98 -19.43
N ASP A 547 6.49 24.97 -20.31
CA ASP A 547 5.07 25.18 -19.92
C ASP A 547 4.13 23.97 -20.09
N ASN A 548 4.64 22.77 -20.42
CA ASN A 548 4.10 21.41 -20.15
C ASN A 548 4.42 20.47 -21.33
N ALA A 549 5.44 19.62 -21.17
CA ALA A 549 5.69 18.50 -22.08
C ALA A 549 4.62 17.41 -21.90
N LEU A 550 3.43 17.61 -22.46
CA LEU A 550 2.38 16.59 -22.54
C LEU A 550 2.83 15.49 -23.50
N ARG A 551 2.56 14.20 -23.16
CA ARG A 551 2.74 13.12 -24.15
C ARG A 551 1.63 13.22 -25.18
N ILE A 552 1.97 13.03 -26.45
CA ILE A 552 0.98 12.80 -27.50
C ILE A 552 1.08 11.31 -27.87
N TRP A 553 -0.04 10.58 -27.83
CA TRP A 553 -0.03 9.16 -28.19
C TRP A 553 0.00 8.94 -29.70
N LEU A 554 -0.86 9.67 -30.41
CA LEU A 554 -0.99 9.60 -31.87
C LEU A 554 -0.68 10.98 -32.46
N LYS A 555 0.32 11.04 -33.32
CA LYS A 555 0.69 12.25 -34.06
C LYS A 555 0.07 12.21 -35.44
N MET A 556 -0.51 13.34 -35.85
CA MET A 556 -1.20 13.47 -37.11
C MET A 556 -0.55 14.55 -37.99
N ASN A 557 -0.57 14.33 -39.30
CA ASN A 557 -0.17 15.29 -40.33
C ASN A 557 -0.91 15.00 -41.64
N TYR A 558 -0.94 15.93 -42.58
CA TYR A 558 -1.56 15.72 -43.90
C TYR A 558 -0.59 16.05 -45.04
N GLU A 559 -0.89 15.51 -46.23
CA GLU A 559 -0.19 15.72 -47.50
C GLU A 559 -1.18 15.75 -48.68
N PRO A 560 -0.95 16.55 -49.74
CA PRO A 560 0.10 17.54 -49.88
C PRO A 560 -0.16 18.79 -49.02
N ARG A 561 0.88 19.56 -48.70
CA ARG A 561 0.79 20.82 -47.92
C ARG A 561 0.72 22.08 -48.79
N SER A 562 0.37 21.93 -50.07
CA SER A 562 0.28 23.05 -51.02
C SER A 562 -1.00 23.85 -50.81
N ALA A 563 -0.99 25.11 -51.24
CA ALA A 563 -2.21 25.90 -51.38
C ALA A 563 -3.16 25.21 -52.38
N VAL A 564 -4.46 25.41 -52.19
CA VAL A 564 -5.51 24.83 -53.02
C VAL A 564 -6.28 25.95 -53.70
N MET A 565 -6.69 25.74 -54.94
CA MET A 565 -7.50 26.71 -55.69
C MET A 565 -8.99 26.49 -55.42
N PRO A 566 -9.80 27.54 -55.21
CA PRO A 566 -11.27 27.44 -55.22
C PRO A 566 -11.78 26.76 -56.51
N GLY A 567 -12.90 26.04 -56.42
CA GLY A 567 -13.47 25.30 -57.56
C GLY A 567 -12.72 24.02 -57.98
N GLU A 568 -11.49 23.81 -57.51
CA GLU A 568 -10.71 22.61 -57.84
C GLU A 568 -10.96 21.46 -56.86
N LYS A 569 -10.59 20.24 -57.30
CA LYS A 569 -10.58 19.05 -56.45
C LYS A 569 -9.51 19.17 -55.37
N PHE A 570 -9.93 19.13 -54.11
CA PHE A 570 -9.06 19.03 -52.97
C PHE A 570 -8.94 17.57 -52.53
N LYS A 571 -7.82 16.93 -52.88
CA LYS A 571 -7.45 15.58 -52.44
C LYS A 571 -6.29 15.66 -51.45
N PHE A 572 -6.43 15.00 -50.30
CA PHE A 572 -5.37 14.92 -49.30
C PHE A 572 -5.35 13.56 -48.59
N ILE A 573 -4.18 13.19 -48.10
CA ILE A 573 -3.96 12.03 -47.24
C ILE A 573 -3.66 12.52 -45.84
N LEU A 574 -4.39 12.02 -44.87
CA LEU A 574 -4.12 12.23 -43.46
C LEU A 574 -3.32 11.06 -42.92
N TRP A 575 -2.09 11.35 -42.49
CA TRP A 575 -1.20 10.40 -41.85
C TRP A 575 -1.40 10.42 -40.33
N THR A 576 -1.61 9.26 -39.72
CA THR A 576 -1.63 9.09 -38.26
C THR A 576 -0.52 8.12 -37.86
N SER A 577 0.34 8.54 -36.94
CA SER A 577 1.48 7.77 -36.43
C SER A 577 1.32 7.49 -34.94
N ASN A 578 1.52 6.24 -34.51
CA ASN A 578 1.52 5.88 -33.09
C ASN A 578 2.94 6.05 -32.53
N ILE A 579 3.12 7.08 -31.70
CA ILE A 579 4.43 7.50 -31.17
C ILE A 579 4.54 7.33 -29.65
N GLY A 580 3.47 6.93 -28.97
CA GLY A 580 3.47 6.82 -27.51
C GLY A 580 2.68 5.66 -26.92
N VAL A 581 1.85 4.95 -27.70
CA VAL A 581 1.20 3.71 -27.24
C VAL A 581 2.12 2.54 -27.55
N ASP A 582 2.80 1.99 -26.54
CA ASP A 582 3.75 0.87 -26.64
C ASP A 582 3.13 -0.49 -27.06
N HIS A 583 1.90 -0.46 -27.59
CA HIS A 583 1.19 -1.56 -28.21
C HIS A 583 0.33 -1.06 -29.38
N ALA A 584 -0.25 -1.98 -30.15
CA ALA A 584 -1.14 -1.62 -31.24
C ALA A 584 -2.40 -0.89 -30.74
N PHE A 585 -2.79 0.17 -31.45
CA PHE A 585 -3.99 0.95 -31.19
C PHE A 585 -5.02 0.78 -32.32
N PRO A 586 -6.31 0.57 -32.02
CA PRO A 586 -6.87 0.22 -30.71
C PRO A 586 -6.54 -1.22 -30.35
N ALA A 587 -6.37 -1.53 -29.06
CA ALA A 587 -6.29 -2.90 -28.59
C ALA A 587 -7.70 -3.51 -28.42
N ALA A 588 -7.81 -4.85 -28.37
CA ALA A 588 -9.10 -5.53 -28.22
C ALA A 588 -9.73 -5.28 -26.83
N PRO A 589 -11.00 -5.64 -26.58
CA PRO A 589 -11.94 -6.39 -27.44
C PRO A 589 -12.42 -5.56 -28.64
N LEU A 590 -12.17 -6.04 -29.86
CA LEU A 590 -12.44 -5.27 -31.09
C LEU A 590 -13.92 -5.29 -31.49
N ASP A 591 -14.69 -6.26 -30.99
CA ASP A 591 -16.13 -6.36 -31.20
C ASP A 591 -16.94 -5.33 -30.38
N LEU A 592 -16.33 -4.76 -29.34
CA LEU A 592 -16.94 -3.74 -28.49
C LEU A 592 -16.47 -2.33 -28.80
N ILE A 593 -15.24 -2.17 -29.27
CA ILE A 593 -14.62 -0.84 -29.39
C ILE A 593 -14.93 -0.23 -30.75
N GLU A 594 -15.29 1.05 -30.76
CA GLU A 594 -15.39 1.83 -31.99
C GLU A 594 -14.37 2.95 -32.02
N VAL A 595 -13.60 2.99 -33.09
CA VAL A 595 -12.65 4.06 -33.37
C VAL A 595 -12.85 4.52 -34.79
N TRP A 596 -13.13 5.81 -34.96
CA TRP A 596 -13.33 6.44 -36.26
C TRP A 596 -12.68 7.81 -36.27
N ILE A 597 -12.40 8.31 -37.46
CA ILE A 597 -11.91 9.67 -37.63
C ILE A 597 -13.01 10.57 -38.18
N GLU A 598 -13.13 11.75 -37.58
CA GLU A 598 -14.00 12.82 -38.05
C GLU A 598 -13.12 13.88 -38.69
N VAL A 599 -13.40 14.20 -39.95
CA VAL A 599 -12.69 15.22 -40.71
C VAL A 599 -13.69 16.29 -41.14
N ARG A 600 -13.37 17.54 -40.84
CA ARG A 600 -14.16 18.70 -41.24
C ARG A 600 -13.25 19.73 -41.91
N VAL A 601 -13.68 20.24 -43.04
CA VAL A 601 -13.07 21.39 -43.70
C VAL A 601 -14.10 22.51 -43.65
N THR A 602 -13.74 23.64 -43.04
CA THR A 602 -14.55 24.86 -43.07
C THR A 602 -13.81 25.97 -43.80
N ASP A 603 -14.54 26.93 -44.35
CA ASP A 603 -13.94 28.16 -44.87
C ASP A 603 -13.68 29.19 -43.76
N ALA A 604 -13.25 30.39 -44.13
CA ALA A 604 -12.94 31.47 -43.19
C ALA A 604 -14.18 32.06 -42.48
N ASP A 605 -15.38 31.83 -43.02
CA ASP A 605 -16.66 32.25 -42.43
C ASP A 605 -17.27 31.12 -41.56
N ASP A 606 -16.47 30.10 -41.24
CA ASP A 606 -16.86 28.87 -40.54
C ASP A 606 -17.93 28.02 -41.27
N ALA A 607 -18.18 28.26 -42.56
CA ALA A 607 -19.11 27.44 -43.34
C ALA A 607 -18.50 26.09 -43.69
N LEU A 608 -19.31 25.02 -43.61
CA LEU A 608 -18.86 23.65 -43.83
C LEU A 608 -18.67 23.37 -45.33
N VAL A 609 -17.43 23.06 -45.72
CA VAL A 609 -17.06 22.69 -47.10
C VAL A 609 -17.08 21.17 -47.29
N PHE A 610 -16.56 20.44 -46.31
CA PHE A 610 -16.48 18.98 -46.35
C PHE A 610 -16.59 18.38 -44.97
N GLN A 611 -17.26 17.23 -44.89
CA GLN A 611 -17.31 16.41 -43.69
C GLN A 611 -17.20 14.92 -44.05
N SER A 612 -16.37 14.20 -43.31
CA SER A 612 -16.33 12.74 -43.30
C SER A 612 -16.27 12.26 -41.85
N GLY A 613 -16.86 11.11 -41.58
CA GLY A 613 -17.08 10.65 -40.21
C GLY A 613 -18.23 11.36 -39.51
N GLY A 614 -18.47 10.95 -38.27
CA GLY A 614 -19.57 11.45 -37.45
C GLY A 614 -20.48 10.32 -37.01
N LEU A 615 -21.48 10.71 -36.22
CA LEU A 615 -22.54 9.83 -35.78
C LEU A 615 -23.86 10.27 -36.42
N ASP A 616 -24.73 9.31 -36.74
CA ASP A 616 -26.11 9.57 -37.12
C ASP A 616 -27.01 9.85 -35.90
N ALA A 617 -28.31 10.03 -36.14
CA ALA A 617 -29.29 10.30 -35.10
C ALA A 617 -29.40 9.14 -34.09
N GLU A 618 -29.17 7.91 -34.56
CA GLU A 618 -29.14 6.66 -33.80
C GLU A 618 -27.78 6.40 -33.13
N GLN A 619 -26.85 7.35 -33.18
CA GLN A 619 -25.52 7.29 -32.57
C GLN A 619 -24.61 6.22 -33.20
N GLN A 620 -24.91 5.76 -34.40
CA GLN A 620 -24.09 4.85 -35.18
C GLN A 620 -23.05 5.64 -35.97
N VAL A 621 -21.85 5.05 -36.13
CA VAL A 621 -20.80 5.65 -36.96
C VAL A 621 -21.25 5.67 -38.41
N LEU A 622 -21.20 6.84 -39.06
CA LEU A 622 -21.68 7.00 -40.42
C LEU A 622 -21.00 6.01 -41.40
N PRO A 623 -21.76 5.40 -42.33
CA PRO A 623 -21.19 4.51 -43.33
C PRO A 623 -20.09 5.19 -44.16
N GLY A 624 -19.05 4.44 -44.53
CA GLY A 624 -17.91 4.98 -45.28
C GLY A 624 -16.88 5.75 -44.45
N SER A 625 -17.11 5.92 -43.15
CA SER A 625 -16.10 6.49 -42.24
C SER A 625 -14.84 5.63 -42.19
N HIS A 626 -13.68 6.29 -42.15
CA HIS A 626 -12.42 5.61 -41.90
C HIS A 626 -12.36 5.17 -40.42
N ARG A 627 -12.14 3.87 -40.20
CA ARG A 627 -12.19 3.23 -38.88
C ARG A 627 -10.91 2.48 -38.55
N LEU A 628 -10.69 2.26 -37.26
CA LEU A 628 -9.72 1.29 -36.75
C LEU A 628 -10.46 0.21 -35.97
N GLY A 629 -9.97 -1.02 -36.03
CA GLY A 629 -10.59 -2.14 -35.35
C GLY A 629 -10.42 -3.47 -36.06
N GLY A 630 -11.39 -4.35 -35.83
CA GLY A 630 -11.46 -5.69 -36.38
C GLY A 630 -12.61 -6.46 -35.72
N TYR A 631 -12.67 -7.75 -35.99
CA TYR A 631 -13.77 -8.59 -35.53
C TYR A 631 -13.23 -9.90 -34.94
N MET A 632 -14.01 -10.51 -34.07
CA MET A 632 -13.74 -11.85 -33.58
C MET A 632 -14.64 -12.83 -34.34
N ILE A 633 -14.08 -13.96 -34.79
CA ILE A 633 -14.81 -15.01 -35.50
C ILE A 633 -15.05 -16.17 -34.55
N GLY A 634 -16.30 -16.62 -34.51
CA GLY A 634 -16.74 -17.76 -33.74
C GLY A 634 -16.36 -19.10 -34.38
N LYS A 635 -16.51 -20.18 -33.62
CA LYS A 635 -16.37 -21.57 -34.15
C LYS A 635 -17.31 -21.88 -35.31
N ASP A 636 -18.46 -21.19 -35.34
CA ASP A 636 -19.47 -21.28 -36.38
C ASP A 636 -19.12 -20.50 -37.65
N GLY A 637 -17.99 -19.79 -37.67
CA GLY A 637 -17.55 -18.96 -38.79
C GLY A 637 -18.20 -17.57 -38.83
N ASN A 638 -19.09 -17.24 -37.89
CA ASN A 638 -19.77 -15.95 -37.85
C ASN A 638 -18.99 -14.92 -37.01
N ILE A 639 -19.29 -13.63 -37.20
CA ILE A 639 -18.78 -12.57 -36.34
C ILE A 639 -19.42 -12.70 -34.96
N VAL A 640 -18.58 -12.75 -33.93
CA VAL A 640 -19.00 -12.73 -32.53
C VAL A 640 -19.65 -11.38 -32.22
N LYS A 641 -20.88 -11.42 -31.73
CA LYS A 641 -21.64 -10.25 -31.26
C LYS A 641 -21.90 -10.34 -29.77
N MET A 642 -22.24 -9.21 -29.15
CA MET A 642 -22.59 -9.12 -27.73
C MET A 642 -21.47 -9.60 -26.81
N ASN A 643 -20.20 -9.52 -27.23
CA ASN A 643 -19.05 -10.00 -26.45
C ASN A 643 -19.21 -11.44 -25.95
N ARG A 644 -19.72 -12.36 -26.80
CA ARG A 644 -19.76 -13.80 -26.52
C ARG A 644 -18.35 -14.41 -26.56
N VAL A 645 -17.55 -14.11 -25.54
CA VAL A 645 -16.14 -14.52 -25.47
C VAL A 645 -15.92 -16.03 -25.51
N TRP A 646 -16.94 -16.81 -25.13
CA TRP A 646 -16.93 -18.28 -25.15
C TRP A 646 -17.02 -18.87 -26.56
N GLN A 647 -17.40 -18.07 -27.56
CA GLN A 647 -17.49 -18.52 -28.96
C GLN A 647 -16.21 -18.23 -29.75
N ILE A 648 -15.34 -17.34 -29.23
CA ILE A 648 -14.15 -16.86 -29.95
C ILE A 648 -13.25 -18.04 -30.35
N GLU A 649 -13.01 -18.16 -31.65
CA GLU A 649 -12.05 -19.09 -32.24
C GLU A 649 -10.84 -18.33 -32.78
N LYS A 650 -11.09 -17.21 -33.48
CA LYS A 650 -10.05 -16.44 -34.15
C LYS A 650 -10.26 -14.93 -34.00
N LYS A 651 -9.17 -14.20 -33.78
CA LYS A 651 -9.14 -12.74 -33.86
C LYS A 651 -8.75 -12.31 -35.28
N ILE A 652 -9.58 -11.49 -35.92
CA ILE A 652 -9.26 -10.84 -37.20
C ILE A 652 -9.03 -9.36 -36.92
N VAL A 653 -7.79 -8.90 -37.13
CA VAL A 653 -7.46 -7.48 -37.07
C VAL A 653 -7.57 -6.93 -38.48
N GLU A 654 -8.49 -6.00 -38.69
CA GLU A 654 -8.67 -5.34 -39.98
C GLU A 654 -7.68 -4.17 -40.11
N ARG A 655 -7.63 -3.31 -39.08
CA ARG A 655 -6.80 -2.11 -39.10
C ARG A 655 -6.41 -1.62 -37.70
N GLN A 656 -5.11 -1.53 -37.44
CA GLN A 656 -4.53 -1.01 -36.20
C GLN A 656 -3.23 -0.26 -36.52
N ILE A 657 -2.83 0.65 -35.63
CA ILE A 657 -1.55 1.35 -35.70
C ILE A 657 -0.62 0.76 -34.63
N ALA A 658 0.33 -0.09 -35.01
CA ALA A 658 1.34 -0.58 -34.06
C ALA A 658 2.25 0.57 -33.60
N PHE A 659 2.92 0.40 -32.46
CA PHE A 659 3.91 1.36 -31.99
C PHE A 659 4.98 1.61 -33.07
N GLY A 660 5.33 2.88 -33.28
CA GLY A 660 6.29 3.29 -34.31
C GLY A 660 5.77 3.20 -35.74
N GLN A 661 4.54 2.73 -35.97
CA GLN A 661 3.94 2.65 -37.30
C GLN A 661 3.05 3.86 -37.59
N ARG A 662 2.74 4.05 -38.88
CA ARG A 662 1.81 5.06 -39.38
C ARG A 662 0.84 4.47 -40.40
N ILE A 663 -0.32 5.10 -40.51
CA ILE A 663 -1.37 4.79 -41.49
C ILE A 663 -1.75 6.06 -42.25
N GLY A 664 -2.21 5.91 -43.50
CA GLY A 664 -2.77 7.00 -44.30
C GLY A 664 -4.26 6.78 -44.54
N ASP A 665 -5.03 7.86 -44.44
CA ASP A 665 -6.46 7.92 -44.79
C ASP A 665 -6.64 8.96 -45.91
N GLU A 666 -7.10 8.53 -47.08
CA GLU A 666 -7.32 9.43 -48.23
C GLU A 666 -8.70 10.08 -48.18
N PHE A 667 -8.76 11.38 -48.44
CA PHE A 667 -9.99 12.16 -48.55
C PHE A 667 -9.97 12.97 -49.85
N GLU A 668 -11.15 13.14 -50.46
CA GLU A 668 -11.35 13.93 -51.67
C GLU A 668 -12.65 14.73 -51.56
N THR A 669 -12.60 16.00 -51.92
CA THR A 669 -13.76 16.89 -52.04
C THR A 669 -13.56 17.91 -53.15
N VAL A 670 -14.62 18.60 -53.56
CA VAL A 670 -14.54 19.76 -54.47
C VAL A 670 -14.75 21.02 -53.64
N LEU A 671 -13.88 22.02 -53.80
CA LEU A 671 -14.02 23.29 -53.08
C LEU A 671 -15.06 24.19 -53.76
N PRO A 672 -15.85 24.97 -53.00
CA PRO A 672 -16.71 25.99 -53.59
C PRO A 672 -15.91 27.03 -54.39
N ASP A 673 -16.47 27.50 -55.50
CA ASP A 673 -15.81 28.46 -56.42
C ASP A 673 -15.44 29.79 -55.75
N HIS A 674 -16.17 30.17 -54.70
CA HIS A 674 -15.99 31.42 -53.96
C HIS A 674 -15.73 31.20 -52.46
N ALA A 675 -15.15 30.07 -52.08
CA ALA A 675 -14.83 29.81 -50.68
C ALA A 675 -13.84 30.88 -50.15
N PRO A 676 -14.19 31.63 -49.08
CA PRO A 676 -13.29 32.58 -48.47
C PRO A 676 -12.13 31.83 -47.78
N GLY A 677 -10.90 32.22 -48.09
CA GLY A 677 -9.70 31.63 -47.51
C GLY A 677 -9.25 32.32 -46.22
N PRO A 678 -8.42 31.67 -45.39
CA PRO A 678 -7.94 30.28 -45.52
C PRO A 678 -8.99 29.24 -45.08
N LEU A 679 -8.89 28.01 -45.62
CA LEU A 679 -9.69 26.89 -45.13
C LEU A 679 -9.12 26.38 -43.81
N ARG A 680 -9.98 25.92 -42.90
CA ARG A 680 -9.59 25.22 -41.68
C ARG A 680 -9.86 23.73 -41.82
N LEU A 681 -8.81 22.92 -41.82
CA LEU A 681 -8.90 21.46 -41.77
C LEU A 681 -8.77 20.99 -40.31
N THR A 682 -9.83 20.39 -39.79
CA THR A 682 -9.85 19.76 -38.47
C THR A 682 -10.05 18.26 -38.65
N ALA A 683 -9.19 17.45 -38.03
CA ALA A 683 -9.33 16.00 -37.99
C ALA A 683 -9.21 15.49 -36.55
N VAL A 684 -10.13 14.60 -36.15
CA VAL A 684 -10.23 14.11 -34.77
C VAL A 684 -10.43 12.60 -34.76
N TRP A 685 -9.52 11.88 -34.11
CA TRP A 685 -9.76 10.47 -33.79
C TRP A 685 -10.69 10.36 -32.59
N GLN A 686 -11.88 9.81 -32.83
CA GLN A 686 -12.89 9.52 -31.83
C GLN A 686 -12.78 8.06 -31.37
N TYR A 687 -13.01 7.85 -30.09
CA TYR A 687 -12.99 6.53 -29.44
C TYR A 687 -14.24 6.35 -28.59
N ARG A 688 -14.93 5.22 -28.77
CA ARG A 688 -16.04 4.79 -27.92
C ARG A 688 -15.78 3.36 -27.44
N LYS A 689 -15.83 3.15 -26.11
CA LYS A 689 -15.44 1.88 -25.48
C LYS A 689 -16.38 0.72 -25.80
N LEU A 690 -17.68 0.98 -25.87
CA LEU A 690 -18.71 0.01 -26.21
C LEU A 690 -19.51 0.54 -27.40
N SER A 691 -19.67 -0.29 -28.43
CA SER A 691 -20.39 0.07 -29.63
C SER A 691 -21.85 0.38 -29.32
N GLN A 692 -22.46 1.27 -30.10
CA GLN A 692 -23.85 1.62 -29.86
C GLN A 692 -24.77 0.39 -29.98
N ASP A 693 -24.49 -0.53 -30.92
CA ASP A 693 -25.18 -1.82 -31.01
C ASP A 693 -25.11 -2.67 -29.72
N PHE A 694 -23.94 -2.69 -29.07
CA PHE A 694 -23.81 -3.40 -27.80
C PHE A 694 -24.57 -2.70 -26.69
N VAL A 695 -24.52 -1.37 -26.63
CA VAL A 695 -25.19 -0.56 -25.61
C VAL A 695 -26.71 -0.67 -25.75
N ASP A 696 -27.24 -0.56 -26.98
CA ASP A 696 -28.65 -0.76 -27.30
C ASP A 696 -29.15 -2.12 -26.82
N TRP A 697 -28.38 -3.18 -27.07
CA TRP A 697 -28.71 -4.50 -26.53
C TRP A 697 -28.59 -4.53 -25.01
N ALA A 698 -27.51 -3.98 -24.44
CA ALA A 698 -27.21 -4.05 -23.02
C ALA A 698 -28.25 -3.31 -22.15
N TYR A 699 -28.82 -2.23 -22.67
CA TYR A 699 -29.77 -1.35 -21.97
C TYR A 699 -31.18 -1.39 -22.58
N ASP A 700 -31.50 -2.42 -23.38
CA ASP A 700 -32.83 -2.62 -23.97
C ASP A 700 -33.34 -1.41 -24.77
N ARG A 701 -32.43 -0.73 -25.46
CA ARG A 701 -32.68 0.47 -26.29
C ARG A 701 -33.38 1.59 -25.52
N ASP A 702 -33.05 1.79 -24.24
CA ASP A 702 -33.57 2.89 -23.42
C ASP A 702 -33.05 4.29 -23.81
N GLY A 703 -32.23 4.38 -24.86
CA GLY A 703 -31.58 5.61 -25.33
C GLY A 703 -30.20 5.88 -24.72
N THR A 704 -29.68 4.98 -23.90
CA THR A 704 -28.32 5.10 -23.33
C THR A 704 -27.25 5.10 -24.41
N THR A 705 -26.24 5.96 -24.25
CA THR A 705 -25.04 6.02 -25.09
C THR A 705 -23.80 6.06 -24.22
N MET A 706 -22.66 5.62 -24.76
CA MET A 706 -21.39 5.67 -24.03
C MET A 706 -20.57 6.91 -24.40
N PRO A 707 -19.77 7.45 -23.46
CA PRO A 707 -18.93 8.60 -23.73
C PRO A 707 -17.99 8.36 -24.91
N VAL A 708 -18.08 9.25 -25.90
CA VAL A 708 -17.06 9.38 -26.95
C VAL A 708 -15.90 10.19 -26.39
N ALA A 709 -14.67 9.72 -26.59
CA ALA A 709 -13.44 10.34 -26.18
C ALA A 709 -12.58 10.66 -27.39
N GLU A 710 -12.09 11.89 -27.46
CA GLU A 710 -11.10 12.28 -28.44
C GLU A 710 -9.72 11.76 -28.02
N ILE A 711 -9.03 11.09 -28.94
CA ILE A 711 -7.69 10.51 -28.72
C ILE A 711 -6.60 11.43 -29.26
N ALA A 712 -6.84 12.01 -30.44
CA ALA A 712 -5.92 12.90 -31.10
C ALA A 712 -6.69 13.90 -31.95
N ARG A 713 -6.19 15.13 -31.94
CA ARG A 713 -6.69 16.24 -32.75
C ARG A 713 -5.58 16.74 -33.65
N PHE A 714 -5.94 17.04 -34.88
CA PHE A 714 -5.14 17.80 -35.83
C PHE A 714 -5.96 19.00 -36.30
N GLU A 715 -5.32 20.16 -36.33
CA GLU A 715 -5.91 21.36 -36.91
C GLU A 715 -4.86 22.10 -37.71
N MET A 716 -5.21 22.54 -38.91
CA MET A 716 -4.35 23.38 -39.73
C MET A 716 -5.14 24.32 -40.62
N MET A 717 -4.62 25.52 -40.80
CA MET A 717 -5.09 26.47 -41.79
C MET A 717 -4.42 26.17 -43.14
N ILE A 718 -5.22 26.03 -44.18
CA ILE A 718 -4.78 25.78 -45.54
C ILE A 718 -5.01 27.07 -46.34
N PRO A 719 -3.95 27.71 -46.85
CA PRO A 719 -4.10 28.90 -47.67
C PRO A 719 -4.82 28.54 -48.98
N LEU A 720 -5.73 29.41 -49.40
CA LEU A 720 -6.31 29.37 -50.74
C LEU A 720 -5.49 30.26 -51.66
N ASP A 721 -5.11 29.74 -52.83
CA ASP A 721 -4.48 30.53 -53.87
C ASP A 721 -5.55 31.31 -54.64
N GLN A 722 -5.84 32.53 -54.17
CA GLN A 722 -6.86 33.41 -54.77
C GLN A 722 -6.29 34.27 -55.91
N GLU A 723 -4.96 34.47 -56.00
CA GLU A 723 -4.34 35.29 -57.05
C GLU A 723 -4.39 34.61 -58.43
N ASN A 724 -4.21 33.29 -58.49
CA ASN A 724 -4.32 32.52 -59.75
C ASN A 724 -5.75 32.15 -60.15
N ALA A 725 -6.71 32.21 -59.22
CA ALA A 725 -8.11 31.90 -59.50
C ALA A 725 -8.77 32.96 -60.41
N ALA A 726 -8.41 34.23 -60.23
CA ALA A 726 -8.91 35.34 -61.05
C ALA A 726 -8.38 35.31 -62.49
N GLU A 727 -7.13 34.89 -62.70
CA GLU A 727 -6.49 34.80 -64.02
C GLU A 727 -7.09 33.69 -64.92
N LYS A 728 -7.55 32.58 -64.31
CA LYS A 728 -8.18 31.47 -65.05
C LYS A 728 -9.59 31.80 -65.52
N THR A 729 -10.38 32.52 -64.72
CA THR A 729 -11.71 33.00 -65.13
C THR A 729 -11.67 33.92 -66.34
N ASP A 730 -10.61 34.74 -66.47
CA ASP A 730 -10.44 35.65 -67.61
C ASP A 730 -10.00 34.91 -68.90
N GLN A 731 -9.28 33.80 -68.77
CA GLN A 731 -8.90 32.94 -69.91
C GLN A 731 -10.08 32.10 -70.43
N THR A 732 -10.97 31.62 -69.56
CA THR A 732 -12.18 30.88 -70.02
C THR A 732 -13.24 31.79 -70.65
N ALA A 733 -13.23 33.09 -70.35
CA ALA A 733 -14.14 34.06 -70.98
C ALA A 733 -13.67 34.56 -72.36
N THR A 734 -12.43 34.26 -72.75
CA THR A 734 -11.85 34.69 -74.03
C THR A 734 -11.79 33.60 -75.12
N ASP A 735 -12.20 32.37 -74.83
CA ASP A 735 -12.22 31.24 -75.79
C ASP A 735 -13.62 30.88 -76.33
N GLU A 736 -14.40 31.88 -76.77
CA GLU A 736 -15.53 31.68 -77.71
C GLU A 736 -15.29 32.41 -79.06
N ILE A 737 -14.65 31.67 -80.00
CA ILE A 737 -14.84 31.59 -81.48
C ILE A 737 -14.92 32.92 -82.29
N PRO A 738 -14.03 33.15 -83.30
CA PRO A 738 -14.17 32.58 -84.67
C PRO A 738 -12.81 32.28 -85.37
N GLY A 739 -12.61 31.33 -86.28
CA GLY A 739 -13.45 30.68 -87.30
C GLY A 739 -12.53 30.38 -88.51
N LEU A 740 -12.64 29.17 -89.09
CA LEU A 740 -12.26 28.76 -90.46
C LEU A 740 -10.82 29.03 -91.01
N THR A 741 -10.06 27.95 -91.27
CA THR A 741 -9.74 27.46 -92.65
C THR A 741 -8.82 26.21 -92.66
N SER A 742 -9.38 25.13 -93.22
CA SER A 742 -8.82 24.06 -94.09
C SER A 742 -7.49 23.31 -93.84
N PRO A 743 -7.37 22.06 -94.35
CA PRO A 743 -6.47 21.03 -93.80
C PRO A 743 -5.28 20.70 -94.72
N SER A 744 -4.11 20.42 -94.16
CA SER A 744 -3.05 19.66 -94.86
C SER A 744 -2.04 19.01 -93.93
N ARG A 745 -2.13 17.67 -93.84
CA ARG A 745 -1.08 16.68 -94.14
C ARG A 745 0.35 16.94 -93.58
N ILE A 746 0.83 16.04 -92.71
CA ILE A 746 1.96 15.07 -92.93
C ILE A 746 2.52 14.58 -91.57
N LEU A 747 2.27 13.29 -91.32
CA LEU A 747 3.06 12.17 -90.72
C LEU A 747 4.16 12.36 -89.63
N PRO A 748 4.44 11.28 -88.85
CA PRO A 748 5.09 11.31 -87.53
C PRO A 748 6.55 10.83 -87.55
N THR A 749 7.37 11.30 -86.61
CA THR A 749 8.65 10.71 -86.13
C THR A 749 9.14 11.57 -84.96
N ALA A 750 9.83 11.13 -83.92
CA ALA A 750 10.18 9.86 -83.30
C ALA A 750 10.83 10.24 -81.96
N HIS A 751 10.76 9.34 -80.99
CA HIS A 751 11.45 9.31 -79.70
C HIS A 751 12.99 9.48 -79.79
N PRO A 752 13.69 9.81 -78.69
CA PRO A 752 13.86 8.92 -77.52
C PRO A 752 12.96 9.26 -76.33
#